data_AF-A0A560GQF8-F1
#
_entry.id   AF-A0A560GQF8-F1
#
_cell.length_a   1.000
_cell.length_b   1.000
_cell.length_c   1.000
_cell.angle_alpha   90.00
_cell.angle_beta   90.00
_cell.angle_gamma   90.00
#
_symmetry.space_group_name_H-M   'P 1'
#
loop_
_entity.id
_entity.type
_entity.pdbx_description
1 polymer ?
#
loop_
_entity_poly.entity_id
_entity_poly.type
_entity_poly.pdbx_seq_one_letter_code
_entity_poly.pdbx_strand_id
1 'polypeptide(L)'
;MALTEMPASPKGGGQALTLDKRDERIAELVRELADRDLNIERLNQLVDERTYQLQASDADRSVLRQELALIHKSHSWRLTSPLRWASRRARQAKVALRTLARTARNYGVLAMAVDPLRIHRDHGVGGVKFWLMNGVVPGMLSVPISPPGVDVMPVAGRGPDGYVYRAPRPPIDLAASIAALSRPPTFSIVVPVYNTPPAILDAALRSVSAQWYPHWQLVLVDDAGTDPATGAVLDGVRDPRVTVLRLKENRGIAGATNAGLAAATGDFIVFLDHDDELTVDCLYELALCIDRDNPDFIYSDEDKITEDGCFTQPFFKPDWSPDTIMSTMYTCHVSCVRRSLLQDLGGLRSEYDGCQDWDMVLRIAERTPLIRHVPKVLYHWRIIPQSVAADLNAKPYVIATSERLRAEALHRRGLDGTLEPLPQVPGYYRVRYNVRGTPTVSIIIPTRDNWRVLAACIDSIRAKSSYDKYEIVVLDNGTKEPPSLAYLNRIRNWPGVKVIRHDFPFNYSELNNLGAESATGDVLLFLNDDTEVVTTDWIERMTGYAQLDHVGAVGAKLLYPGGRETQHAGVLNLQDGPGHAFWRADPDAHGYFLRNLLEYNWLAVTGACLMVERRKFQAVGGFDVSLPIAYNDIDICMRLHEAGYYNVMCQAVRLIHHESVSRGVDHMSEEKRERLVRDRRRLYDMHPNFYQHDPFHNPNLHPNGIHFEAAR
;
A
#
# COMPACT_ATOMS: atom_id res chain seq x y z
N MET A 1 -62.70 30.40 73.03
CA MET A 1 -62.94 31.84 72.88
C MET A 1 -62.47 32.24 71.49
N ALA A 2 -63.39 32.75 70.65
CA ALA A 2 -63.28 33.37 69.31
C ALA A 2 -62.64 32.52 68.17
N LEU A 3 -63.36 32.02 67.14
CA LEU A 3 -64.08 32.67 66.00
C LEU A 3 -63.16 33.60 65.18
N THR A 4 -62.95 33.42 63.86
CA THR A 4 -63.90 33.66 62.73
C THR A 4 -63.34 33.03 61.42
N GLU A 5 -64.11 32.26 60.61
CA GLU A 5 -64.91 32.61 59.40
C GLU A 5 -64.39 31.93 58.10
N MET A 6 -65.32 31.28 57.38
CA MET A 6 -65.24 30.72 56.00
C MET A 6 -65.47 31.84 54.93
N PRO A 7 -65.27 31.72 53.58
CA PRO A 7 -65.68 30.57 52.74
C PRO A 7 -65.00 30.30 51.34
N ALA A 8 -65.42 29.16 50.74
CA ALA A 8 -65.61 28.84 49.31
C ALA A 8 -64.43 28.61 48.30
N SER A 9 -64.53 27.49 47.57
CA SER A 9 -63.72 27.02 46.42
C SER A 9 -64.12 27.74 45.10
N PRO A 10 -63.25 27.80 44.06
CA PRO A 10 -63.30 26.78 43.00
C PRO A 10 -61.95 26.39 42.36
N LYS A 11 -61.82 25.08 42.06
CA LYS A 11 -61.15 24.42 40.92
C LYS A 11 -59.96 25.11 40.20
N GLY A 12 -58.86 24.35 40.06
CA GLY A 12 -58.01 24.46 38.86
C GLY A 12 -56.57 23.94 39.00
N GLY A 13 -56.35 22.69 38.58
CA GLY A 13 -55.11 22.16 37.99
C GLY A 13 -53.74 22.49 38.62
N GLY A 14 -53.09 21.50 39.22
CA GLY A 14 -51.71 21.68 39.68
C GLY A 14 -50.99 20.40 40.08
N GLN A 15 -50.56 19.63 39.07
CA GLN A 15 -49.37 18.75 39.09
C GLN A 15 -49.30 17.63 40.14
N ALA A 16 -50.06 16.57 39.90
CA ALA A 16 -49.56 15.21 40.13
C ALA A 16 -48.68 14.80 38.92
N LEU A 17 -47.46 15.37 38.82
CA LEU A 17 -46.40 14.86 37.94
C LEU A 17 -45.69 13.71 38.64
N THR A 18 -46.41 12.58 38.65
CA THR A 18 -45.99 11.18 38.62
C THR A 18 -44.60 10.81 39.18
N LEU A 19 -44.63 9.97 40.22
CA LEU A 19 -43.49 9.16 40.70
C LEU A 19 -42.69 8.50 39.55
N ASP A 20 -43.38 8.07 38.49
CA ASP A 20 -42.75 7.49 37.29
C ASP A 20 -41.70 8.39 36.62
N LYS A 21 -41.90 9.72 36.59
CA LYS A 21 -40.91 10.63 35.99
C LYS A 21 -39.67 10.81 36.85
N ARG A 22 -39.82 10.65 38.18
CA ARG A 22 -38.68 10.62 39.10
C ARG A 22 -37.91 9.32 38.94
N ASP A 23 -38.59 8.20 38.81
CA ASP A 23 -37.96 6.89 38.65
C ASP A 23 -37.26 6.77 37.29
N GLU A 24 -37.84 7.31 36.22
CA GLU A 24 -37.18 7.44 34.90
C GLU A 24 -35.93 8.31 34.97
N ARG A 25 -35.99 9.45 35.68
CA ARG A 25 -34.83 10.34 35.84
C ARG A 25 -33.73 9.72 36.71
N ILE A 26 -34.11 8.94 37.73
CA ILE A 26 -33.15 8.18 38.54
C ILE A 26 -32.48 7.11 37.68
N ALA A 27 -33.24 6.36 36.87
CA ALA A 27 -32.68 5.35 35.96
C ALA A 27 -31.75 5.96 34.90
N GLU A 28 -32.06 7.16 34.39
CA GLU A 28 -31.20 7.91 33.48
C GLU A 28 -29.90 8.36 34.17
N LEU A 29 -29.97 8.92 35.38
CA LEU A 29 -28.79 9.31 36.15
C LEU A 29 -27.90 8.12 36.53
N VAL A 30 -28.49 6.95 36.83
CA VAL A 30 -27.75 5.71 37.11
C VAL A 30 -27.00 5.23 35.86
N ARG A 31 -27.60 5.36 34.66
CA ARG A 31 -26.92 5.05 33.40
C ARG A 31 -25.79 6.04 33.08
N GLU A 32 -26.01 7.34 33.31
CA GLU A 32 -24.96 8.35 33.14
C GLU A 32 -23.80 8.14 34.13
N LEU A 33 -24.07 7.72 35.36
CA LEU A 33 -23.04 7.38 36.33
C LEU A 33 -22.24 6.15 35.89
N ALA A 34 -22.89 5.09 35.43
CA ALA A 34 -22.20 3.89 34.94
C ALA A 34 -21.33 4.18 33.70
N ASP A 35 -21.79 5.01 32.77
CA ASP A 35 -21.01 5.42 31.58
C ASP A 35 -19.80 6.29 31.97
N ARG A 36 -19.98 7.17 32.97
CA ARG A 36 -18.87 7.95 33.53
C ARG A 36 -17.86 7.08 34.25
N ASP A 37 -18.30 6.09 35.03
CA ASP A 37 -17.40 5.16 35.73
C ASP A 37 -16.59 4.33 34.72
N LEU A 38 -17.21 3.85 33.64
CA LEU A 38 -16.54 3.13 32.57
C LEU A 38 -15.53 4.01 31.81
N ASN A 39 -15.88 5.27 31.58
CA ASN A 39 -14.97 6.24 30.96
C ASN A 39 -13.80 6.60 31.89
N ILE A 40 -14.03 6.70 33.19
CA ILE A 40 -12.96 6.88 34.20
C ILE A 40 -12.04 5.66 34.20
N GLU A 41 -12.58 4.44 34.13
CA GLU A 41 -11.79 3.21 34.09
C GLU A 41 -10.93 3.11 32.81
N ARG A 42 -11.49 3.47 31.66
CA ARG A 42 -10.76 3.57 30.38
C ARG A 42 -9.68 4.65 30.40
N LEU A 43 -9.97 5.81 30.99
CA LEU A 43 -8.98 6.88 31.14
C LEU A 43 -7.86 6.47 32.10
N ASN A 44 -8.17 5.76 33.18
CA ASN A 44 -7.17 5.22 34.10
C ASN A 44 -6.27 4.19 33.39
N GLN A 45 -6.82 3.29 32.57
CA GLN A 45 -6.01 2.37 31.74
C GLN A 45 -5.09 3.12 30.77
N LEU A 46 -5.57 4.17 30.11
CA LEU A 46 -4.75 5.02 29.25
C LEU A 46 -3.67 5.78 30.02
N VAL A 47 -3.98 6.24 31.24
CA VAL A 47 -3.01 6.89 32.12
C VAL A 47 -1.96 5.89 32.59
N ASP A 48 -2.34 4.67 32.93
CA ASP A 48 -1.41 3.60 33.34
C ASP A 48 -0.50 3.20 32.16
N GLU A 49 -1.06 3.03 30.95
CA GLU A 49 -0.29 2.74 29.75
C GLU A 49 0.68 3.88 29.41
N ARG A 50 0.24 5.15 29.51
CA ARG A 50 1.11 6.31 29.33
C ARG A 50 2.16 6.43 30.43
N THR A 51 1.83 6.09 31.66
CA THR A 51 2.76 6.12 32.80
C THR A 51 3.82 5.04 32.64
N TYR A 52 3.43 3.84 32.18
CA TYR A 52 4.36 2.78 31.83
C TYR A 52 5.29 3.20 30.67
N GLN A 53 4.74 3.81 29.61
CA GLN A 53 5.55 4.36 28.51
C GLN A 53 6.51 5.45 28.98
N LEU A 54 6.08 6.33 29.90
CA LEU A 54 6.93 7.36 30.49
C LEU A 54 8.04 6.77 31.35
N GLN A 55 7.74 5.76 32.18
CA GLN A 55 8.73 5.07 33.00
C GLN A 55 9.75 4.31 32.14
N ALA A 56 9.30 3.64 31.08
CA ALA A 56 10.20 3.01 30.11
C ALA A 56 11.08 4.04 29.41
N SER A 57 10.50 5.18 28.99
CA SER A 57 11.26 6.27 28.37
C SER A 57 12.26 6.93 29.34
N ASP A 58 11.90 7.10 30.61
CA ASP A 58 12.81 7.63 31.63
C ASP A 58 13.92 6.64 31.98
N ALA A 59 13.63 5.33 31.99
CA ALA A 59 14.64 4.29 32.10
C ALA A 59 15.62 4.34 30.92
N ASP A 60 15.12 4.42 29.68
CA ASP A 60 15.95 4.57 28.47
C ASP A 60 16.78 5.86 28.52
N ARG A 61 16.19 6.98 28.94
CA ARG A 61 16.90 8.25 29.13
C ARG A 61 17.99 8.14 30.20
N SER A 62 17.78 7.35 31.24
CA SER A 62 18.77 7.14 32.30
C SER A 62 19.96 6.31 31.80
N VAL A 63 19.70 5.27 31.01
CA VAL A 63 20.72 4.43 30.36
C VAL A 63 21.51 5.27 29.35
N LEU A 64 20.83 5.98 28.46
CA LEU A 64 21.46 6.88 27.49
C LEU A 64 22.28 7.98 28.16
N ARG A 65 21.83 8.53 29.31
CA ARG A 65 22.61 9.51 30.09
C ARG A 65 23.86 8.89 30.71
N GLN A 66 23.80 7.65 31.19
CA GLN A 66 24.98 6.94 31.69
C GLN A 66 25.97 6.65 30.56
N GLU A 67 25.50 6.20 29.39
CA GLU A 67 26.34 5.97 28.22
C GLU A 67 26.97 7.26 27.68
N LEU A 68 26.20 8.34 27.57
CA LEU A 68 26.71 9.67 27.22
C LEU A 68 27.77 10.16 28.22
N ALA A 69 27.54 9.94 29.52
CA ALA A 69 28.50 10.30 30.55
C ALA A 69 29.80 9.48 30.44
N LEU A 70 29.72 8.20 30.09
CA LEU A 70 30.88 7.34 29.83
C LEU A 70 31.65 7.78 28.59
N ILE A 71 30.95 8.10 27.50
CA ILE A 71 31.54 8.60 26.26
C ILE A 71 32.21 9.96 26.50
N HIS A 72 31.56 10.89 27.20
CA HIS A 72 32.11 12.21 27.53
C HIS A 72 33.30 12.17 28.49
N LYS A 73 33.38 11.14 29.35
CA LYS A 73 34.53 10.89 30.22
C LYS A 73 35.68 10.15 29.52
N SER A 74 35.45 9.55 28.35
CA SER A 74 36.50 8.86 27.60
C SER A 74 37.59 9.82 27.10
N HIS A 75 38.84 9.39 27.22
CA HIS A 75 40.01 10.18 26.82
C HIS A 75 39.99 10.54 25.32
N SER A 76 39.53 9.62 24.48
CA SER A 76 39.39 9.81 23.03
C SER A 76 38.38 10.91 22.68
N TRP A 77 37.28 11.01 23.43
CA TRP A 77 36.25 12.01 23.19
C TRP A 77 36.72 13.43 23.52
N ARG A 78 37.46 13.59 24.62
CA ARG A 78 37.99 14.90 25.06
C ARG A 78 39.09 15.42 24.14
N LEU A 79 39.96 14.53 23.63
CA LEU A 79 41.04 14.88 22.71
C LEU A 79 40.54 15.33 21.33
N THR A 80 39.46 14.72 20.83
CA THR A 80 38.97 14.96 19.47
C THR A 80 37.80 15.95 19.39
N SER A 81 37.30 16.46 20.52
CA SER A 81 36.16 17.39 20.56
C SER A 81 36.42 18.71 19.78
N PRO A 82 37.61 19.35 19.82
CA PRO A 82 37.83 20.60 19.11
C PRO A 82 37.91 20.38 17.59
N LEU A 83 38.54 19.27 17.17
CA LEU A 83 38.64 18.86 15.76
C LEU A 83 37.29 18.48 15.16
N ARG A 84 36.41 17.85 15.94
CA ARG A 84 35.04 17.50 15.51
C ARG A 84 34.13 18.72 15.41
N TRP A 85 34.29 19.70 16.30
CA TRP A 85 33.59 20.97 16.19
C TRP A 85 34.05 21.76 14.96
N ALA A 86 35.37 21.85 14.73
CA ALA A 86 35.95 22.54 13.58
C ALA A 86 35.55 21.88 12.25
N SER A 87 35.62 20.55 12.15
CA SER A 87 35.18 19.81 10.95
C SER A 87 33.68 19.90 10.70
N ARG A 88 32.83 19.87 11.74
CA ARG A 88 31.39 20.13 11.59
C ARG A 88 31.12 21.53 11.06
N ARG A 89 31.80 22.56 11.59
CA ARG A 89 31.65 23.95 11.12
C ARG A 89 32.11 24.11 9.68
N ALA A 90 33.23 23.49 9.30
CA ALA A 90 33.72 23.49 7.93
C ALA A 90 32.75 22.77 6.96
N ARG A 91 32.20 21.62 7.36
CA ARG A 91 31.23 20.86 6.54
C ARG A 91 29.92 21.63 6.36
N GLN A 92 29.39 22.25 7.42
CA GLN A 92 28.19 23.10 7.37
C GLN A 92 28.40 24.33 6.48
N ALA A 93 29.56 25.01 6.58
CA ALA A 93 29.88 26.14 5.72
C ALA A 93 29.98 25.73 4.24
N LYS A 94 30.60 24.57 3.95
CA LYS A 94 30.78 24.06 2.58
C LYS A 94 29.45 23.64 1.94
N VAL A 95 28.53 23.08 2.73
CA VAL A 95 27.16 22.76 2.28
C VAL A 95 26.40 24.06 2.01
N ALA A 96 26.40 25.02 2.94
CA ALA A 96 25.71 26.31 2.76
C ALA A 96 26.21 27.06 1.51
N LEU A 97 27.53 27.11 1.27
CA LEU A 97 28.12 27.74 0.08
C LEU A 97 27.72 27.05 -1.23
N ARG A 98 27.67 25.71 -1.25
CA ARG A 98 27.24 24.95 -2.43
C ARG A 98 25.76 25.12 -2.72
N THR A 99 24.92 25.15 -1.68
CA THR A 99 23.50 25.41 -1.79
C THR A 99 23.26 26.82 -2.33
N LEU A 100 23.91 27.83 -1.76
CA LEU A 100 23.83 29.22 -2.23
C LEU A 100 24.27 29.37 -3.70
N ALA A 101 25.39 28.75 -4.09
CA ALA A 101 25.89 28.78 -5.47
C ALA A 101 25.01 28.00 -6.46
N ARG A 102 24.23 27.02 -5.99
CA ARG A 102 23.25 26.26 -6.79
C ARG A 102 21.94 27.02 -6.93
N THR A 103 21.46 27.62 -5.85
CA THR A 103 20.24 28.45 -5.84
C THR A 103 20.42 29.71 -6.69
N ALA A 104 21.58 30.39 -6.60
CA ALA A 104 21.88 31.55 -7.43
C ALA A 104 21.95 31.23 -8.93
N ARG A 105 22.42 30.02 -9.29
CA ARG A 105 22.46 29.53 -10.69
C ARG A 105 21.08 29.17 -11.23
N ASN A 106 20.20 28.61 -10.40
CA ASN A 106 18.91 28.10 -10.86
C ASN A 106 17.80 29.17 -10.89
N TYR A 107 17.87 30.21 -10.06
CA TYR A 107 16.76 31.15 -9.88
C TYR A 107 17.12 32.62 -10.11
N GLY A 108 18.41 32.95 -10.33
CA GLY A 108 18.90 34.31 -10.47
C GLY A 108 18.91 35.08 -9.14
N VAL A 109 19.82 36.06 -9.01
CA VAL A 109 20.09 36.78 -7.75
C VAL A 109 18.86 37.56 -7.24
N LEU A 110 17.96 37.96 -8.15
CA LEU A 110 16.73 38.69 -7.84
C LEU A 110 15.64 37.83 -7.17
N ALA A 111 15.61 36.50 -7.38
CA ALA A 111 14.68 35.60 -6.70
C ALA A 111 15.02 35.39 -5.22
N MET A 112 16.21 35.81 -4.77
CA MET A 112 16.58 35.83 -3.36
C MET A 112 15.97 37.02 -2.59
N ALA A 113 15.33 37.97 -3.28
CA ALA A 113 14.62 39.10 -2.68
C ALA A 113 13.17 38.74 -2.27
N VAL A 114 12.92 37.48 -1.87
CA VAL A 114 11.66 37.11 -1.23
C VAL A 114 11.71 37.60 0.22
N ASP A 115 10.78 38.49 0.54
CA ASP A 115 10.74 39.27 1.78
C ASP A 115 10.77 38.36 3.05
N PRO A 116 11.87 38.38 3.83
CA PRO A 116 12.01 37.60 5.06
C PRO A 116 10.89 37.86 6.07
N LEU A 117 10.26 39.03 6.00
CA LEU A 117 9.14 39.41 6.87
C LEU A 117 7.91 38.55 6.61
N ARG A 118 7.64 38.14 5.36
CA ARG A 118 6.52 37.26 5.01
C ARG A 118 6.73 35.85 5.57
N ILE A 119 7.94 35.32 5.42
CA ILE A 119 8.29 33.98 5.91
C ILE A 119 8.32 33.95 7.44
N HIS A 120 8.78 35.02 8.08
CA HIS A 120 8.72 35.16 9.53
C HIS A 120 7.28 35.21 10.04
N ARG A 121 6.40 35.93 9.33
CA ARG A 121 4.97 36.02 9.68
C ARG A 121 4.27 34.67 9.56
N ASP A 122 4.52 33.92 8.50
CA ASP A 122 3.78 32.69 8.20
C ASP A 122 4.40 31.45 8.89
N HIS A 123 5.70 31.46 9.20
CA HIS A 123 6.44 30.28 9.71
C HIS A 123 7.43 30.58 10.86
N GLY A 124 7.41 31.79 11.43
CA GLY A 124 8.24 32.18 12.57
C GLY A 124 9.75 32.22 12.28
N VAL A 125 10.56 32.39 13.33
CA VAL A 125 12.05 32.41 13.22
C VAL A 125 12.60 31.08 12.69
N GLY A 126 11.91 29.97 12.97
CA GLY A 126 12.24 28.64 12.47
C GLY A 126 12.15 28.55 10.94
N GLY A 127 11.10 29.10 10.35
CA GLY A 127 10.92 29.14 8.89
C GLY A 127 11.98 29.98 8.17
N VAL A 128 12.37 31.12 8.74
CA VAL A 128 13.45 31.97 8.20
C VAL A 128 14.80 31.25 8.26
N LYS A 129 15.09 30.55 9.36
CA LYS A 129 16.31 29.76 9.52
C LYS A 129 16.35 28.57 8.55
N PHE A 130 15.24 27.88 8.36
CA PHE A 130 15.11 26.77 7.40
C PHE A 130 15.32 27.24 5.95
N TRP A 131 14.72 28.38 5.57
CA TRP A 131 14.89 29.00 4.25
C TRP A 131 16.33 29.43 4.00
N LEU A 132 16.98 30.10 4.96
CA LEU A 132 18.39 30.51 4.85
C LEU A 132 19.35 29.33 4.72
N MET A 133 19.05 28.19 5.36
CA MET A 133 19.91 27.01 5.33
C MET A 133 19.70 26.14 4.09
N ASN A 134 18.48 26.09 3.54
CA ASN A 134 18.12 25.11 2.53
C ASN A 134 17.66 25.70 1.19
N GLY A 135 17.38 27.01 1.09
CA GLY A 135 17.02 27.67 -0.17
C GLY A 135 15.77 27.11 -0.87
N VAL A 136 14.88 26.46 -0.11
CA VAL A 136 13.70 25.73 -0.60
C VAL A 136 12.46 26.23 0.13
N VAL A 137 11.36 26.40 -0.61
CA VAL A 137 10.01 26.61 -0.07
C VAL A 137 9.56 25.29 0.59
N PRO A 138 9.19 25.27 1.88
CA PRO A 138 8.75 24.04 2.54
C PRO A 138 7.48 23.49 1.87
N GLY A 139 7.53 22.25 1.39
CA GLY A 139 6.39 21.57 0.75
C GLY A 139 6.71 20.70 -0.48
N MET A 140 7.97 20.61 -0.91
CA MET A 140 8.36 19.82 -2.08
C MET A 140 9.55 18.95 -1.72
N LEU A 141 9.39 17.62 -1.82
CA LEU A 141 10.33 16.52 -1.50
C LEU A 141 10.23 15.94 -0.07
N SER A 142 9.48 14.84 0.04
CA SER A 142 9.96 13.61 0.68
C SER A 142 9.03 12.47 0.28
N VAL A 143 9.60 11.45 -0.38
CA VAL A 143 9.10 10.09 -0.16
C VAL A 143 9.14 9.89 1.36
N PRO A 144 8.07 9.45 2.04
CA PRO A 144 8.09 9.41 3.48
C PRO A 144 9.14 8.39 3.93
N ILE A 145 10.23 8.91 4.47
CA ILE A 145 10.88 8.30 5.62
C ILE A 145 9.77 8.16 6.66
N SER A 146 9.71 7.02 7.34
CA SER A 146 8.90 6.78 8.53
C SER A 146 8.75 8.03 9.41
N PRO A 147 7.62 8.20 10.14
CA PRO A 147 7.37 9.39 10.96
C PRO A 147 8.58 9.69 11.85
N PRO A 148 8.85 10.97 12.21
CA PRO A 148 10.08 11.36 12.89
C PRO A 148 10.16 10.75 14.29
N GLY A 149 10.68 9.52 14.36
CA GLY A 149 11.21 8.90 15.55
C GLY A 149 12.66 9.35 15.67
N VAL A 150 12.97 10.04 16.77
CA VAL A 150 14.27 10.20 17.45
C VAL A 150 15.51 10.03 16.55
N ASP A 151 16.35 11.08 16.45
CA ASP A 151 17.73 10.96 15.94
C ASP A 151 18.48 9.86 16.71
N VAL A 152 18.42 8.62 16.21
CA VAL A 152 19.18 7.48 16.74
C VAL A 152 20.55 7.55 16.07
N MET A 153 21.60 7.77 16.86
CA MET A 153 22.96 7.58 16.38
C MET A 153 23.06 6.17 15.77
N PRO A 154 23.67 5.99 14.59
CA PRO A 154 23.85 4.65 14.02
C PRO A 154 24.64 3.80 15.02
N VAL A 155 23.95 2.81 15.59
CA VAL A 155 24.57 1.69 16.30
C VAL A 155 25.26 0.83 15.24
N ALA A 156 26.45 0.30 15.51
CA ALA A 156 27.18 -0.51 14.53
C ALA A 156 26.26 -1.63 13.96
N GLY A 157 26.06 -1.61 12.64
CA GLY A 157 25.20 -2.57 11.92
C GLY A 157 23.72 -2.19 11.78
N ARG A 158 23.27 -1.04 12.31
CA ARG A 158 21.90 -0.52 12.08
C ARG A 158 21.88 0.57 11.01
N GLY A 159 20.91 0.48 10.10
CA GLY A 159 20.60 1.54 9.14
C GLY A 159 20.10 2.83 9.79
N PRO A 160 20.07 3.96 9.06
CA PRO A 160 19.54 5.23 9.54
C PRO A 160 18.07 5.17 10.02
N ASP A 161 17.30 4.22 9.50
CA ASP A 161 15.90 3.93 9.83
C ASP A 161 15.74 2.86 10.93
N GLY A 162 16.85 2.36 11.49
CA GLY A 162 16.87 1.31 12.50
C GLY A 162 16.73 -0.11 11.95
N TYR A 163 16.61 -0.28 10.63
CA TYR A 163 16.57 -1.59 9.97
C TYR A 163 17.89 -2.35 10.13
N VAL A 164 17.77 -3.67 10.25
CA VAL A 164 18.90 -4.60 10.36
C VAL A 164 18.64 -5.78 9.44
N TYR A 165 19.43 -5.88 8.37
CA TYR A 165 19.50 -7.09 7.59
C TYR A 165 20.15 -8.20 8.41
N ARG A 166 19.48 -9.35 8.50
CA ARG A 166 20.00 -10.55 9.16
C ARG A 166 20.47 -11.53 8.10
N ALA A 167 21.78 -11.58 7.90
CA ALA A 167 22.38 -12.51 6.95
C ALA A 167 21.92 -13.96 7.24
N PRO A 168 21.45 -14.69 6.22
CA PRO A 168 20.93 -16.03 6.39
C PRO A 168 22.08 -17.00 6.66
N ARG A 169 21.75 -18.14 7.26
CA ARG A 169 22.69 -19.24 7.52
C ARG A 169 22.36 -20.41 6.61
N PRO A 170 23.37 -21.08 6.03
CA PRO A 170 23.11 -22.23 5.17
C PRO A 170 22.39 -23.32 5.98
N PRO A 171 21.35 -23.97 5.42
CA PRO A 171 20.76 -25.17 6.00
C PRO A 171 21.84 -26.22 6.30
N ILE A 172 21.67 -26.98 7.38
CA ILE A 172 22.63 -28.04 7.78
C ILE A 172 22.82 -29.06 6.65
N ASP A 173 21.76 -29.30 5.89
CA ASP A 173 21.65 -30.25 4.80
C ASP A 173 21.66 -29.58 3.41
N LEU A 174 22.20 -28.37 3.27
CA LEU A 174 22.20 -27.59 2.02
C LEU A 174 22.56 -28.42 0.77
N ALA A 175 23.64 -29.20 0.82
CA ALA A 175 24.06 -30.03 -0.32
C ALA A 175 23.05 -31.13 -0.67
N ALA A 176 22.44 -31.75 0.35
CA ALA A 176 21.41 -32.76 0.14
C ALA A 176 20.10 -32.14 -0.37
N SER A 177 19.73 -30.96 0.13
CA SER A 177 18.59 -30.19 -0.36
C SER A 177 18.73 -29.83 -1.85
N ILE A 178 19.89 -29.32 -2.25
CA ILE A 178 20.19 -29.03 -3.67
C ILE A 178 20.13 -30.31 -4.52
N ALA A 179 20.69 -31.42 -4.04
CA ALA A 179 20.67 -32.69 -4.77
C ALA A 179 19.27 -33.32 -4.85
N ALA A 180 18.35 -32.93 -3.96
CA ALA A 180 16.98 -33.43 -3.92
C ALA A 180 16.01 -32.64 -4.81
N LEU A 181 16.44 -31.51 -5.40
CA LEU A 181 15.62 -30.75 -6.34
C LEU A 181 15.21 -31.64 -7.51
N SER A 182 13.90 -31.73 -7.76
CA SER A 182 13.35 -32.47 -8.89
C SER A 182 13.61 -31.77 -10.23
N ARG A 183 13.82 -30.45 -10.20
CA ARG A 183 14.09 -29.59 -11.36
C ARG A 183 15.26 -28.64 -11.06
N PRO A 184 16.51 -29.14 -10.96
CA PRO A 184 17.64 -28.30 -10.63
C PRO A 184 17.88 -27.27 -11.74
N PRO A 185 17.62 -25.95 -11.52
CA PRO A 185 17.80 -24.96 -12.57
C PRO A 185 19.28 -24.64 -12.77
N THR A 186 19.63 -24.18 -13.97
CA THR A 186 20.89 -23.48 -14.22
C THR A 186 20.64 -22.00 -14.40
N PHE A 187 21.51 -21.16 -13.83
CA PHE A 187 21.36 -19.70 -13.90
C PHE A 187 22.45 -19.05 -14.76
N SER A 188 22.08 -18.05 -15.55
CA SER A 188 23.03 -17.07 -16.11
C SER A 188 22.75 -15.70 -15.51
N ILE A 189 23.71 -15.19 -14.74
CA ILE A 189 23.64 -13.84 -14.17
C ILE A 189 24.23 -12.87 -15.18
N VAL A 190 23.47 -11.88 -15.62
CA VAL A 190 23.90 -10.91 -16.63
C VAL A 190 24.14 -9.55 -15.98
N VAL A 191 25.35 -9.03 -16.15
CA VAL A 191 25.81 -7.77 -15.52
C VAL A 191 26.43 -6.86 -16.60
N PRO A 192 25.68 -5.86 -17.10
CA PRO A 192 26.25 -4.76 -17.86
C PRO A 192 27.17 -3.92 -16.96
N VAL A 193 28.35 -3.54 -17.45
CA VAL A 193 29.38 -2.80 -16.70
C VAL A 193 29.77 -1.56 -17.50
N TYR A 194 29.79 -0.40 -16.84
CA TYR A 194 30.29 0.84 -17.45
C TYR A 194 30.97 1.75 -16.41
N ASN A 195 32.31 1.82 -16.45
CA ASN A 195 33.12 2.69 -15.60
C ASN A 195 32.85 2.56 -14.09
N THR A 196 32.55 1.34 -13.64
CA THR A 196 32.24 1.03 -12.24
C THR A 196 33.49 1.07 -11.36
N PRO A 197 33.51 1.80 -10.24
CA PRO A 197 34.66 1.82 -9.35
C PRO A 197 35.11 0.40 -8.94
N PRO A 198 36.41 0.08 -8.99
CA PRO A 198 36.91 -1.28 -8.76
C PRO A 198 36.40 -1.95 -7.49
N ALA A 199 36.41 -1.25 -6.35
CA ALA A 199 35.95 -1.80 -5.08
C ALA A 199 34.46 -2.18 -5.06
N ILE A 200 33.66 -1.45 -5.85
CA ILE A 200 32.22 -1.67 -5.98
C ILE A 200 31.96 -2.87 -6.91
N LEU A 201 32.63 -2.91 -8.06
CA LEU A 201 32.56 -4.06 -8.97
C LEU A 201 33.03 -5.34 -8.27
N ASP A 202 34.14 -5.28 -7.52
CA ASP A 202 34.63 -6.42 -6.73
C ASP A 202 33.61 -6.91 -5.69
N ALA A 203 32.82 -6.01 -5.08
CA ALA A 203 31.77 -6.40 -4.15
C ALA A 203 30.65 -7.18 -4.87
N ALA A 204 30.19 -6.68 -6.03
CA ALA A 204 29.22 -7.38 -6.87
C ALA A 204 29.73 -8.78 -7.28
N LEU A 205 30.96 -8.89 -7.75
CA LEU A 205 31.58 -10.17 -8.13
C LEU A 205 31.71 -11.15 -6.97
N ARG A 206 32.07 -10.65 -5.78
CA ARG A 206 32.12 -11.47 -4.55
C ARG A 206 30.75 -11.99 -4.15
N SER A 207 29.70 -11.16 -4.28
CA SER A 207 28.32 -11.56 -3.95
C SER A 207 27.84 -12.74 -4.81
N VAL A 208 28.22 -12.77 -6.09
CA VAL A 208 27.95 -13.90 -7.00
C VAL A 208 28.81 -15.12 -6.67
N SER A 209 30.10 -14.90 -6.38
CA SER A 209 31.02 -16.00 -6.06
C SER A 209 30.65 -16.72 -4.76
N ALA A 210 29.98 -16.03 -3.83
CA ALA A 210 29.58 -16.53 -2.53
C ALA A 210 28.24 -17.30 -2.51
N GLN A 211 27.57 -17.44 -3.66
CA GLN A 211 26.26 -18.11 -3.75
C GLN A 211 26.33 -19.56 -3.26
N TRP A 212 25.35 -19.94 -2.43
CA TRP A 212 25.21 -21.31 -1.92
C TRP A 212 24.85 -22.33 -3.01
N TYR A 213 24.07 -21.89 -4.00
CA TYR A 213 23.69 -22.73 -5.13
C TYR A 213 24.81 -22.71 -6.19
N PRO A 214 25.36 -23.85 -6.62
CA PRO A 214 26.59 -23.87 -7.40
C PRO A 214 26.40 -23.77 -8.93
N HIS A 215 25.18 -23.98 -9.44
CA HIS A 215 24.92 -24.13 -10.88
C HIS A 215 24.61 -22.79 -11.56
N TRP A 216 25.64 -21.97 -11.73
CA TRP A 216 25.52 -20.66 -12.37
C TRP A 216 26.68 -20.34 -13.33
N GLN A 217 26.39 -19.43 -14.26
CA GLN A 217 27.33 -18.71 -15.11
C GLN A 217 27.16 -17.21 -14.84
N LEU A 218 28.25 -16.45 -14.81
CA LEU A 218 28.22 -15.00 -14.75
C LEU A 218 28.67 -14.43 -16.10
N VAL A 219 27.88 -13.54 -16.69
CA VAL A 219 28.17 -12.87 -17.96
C VAL A 219 28.35 -11.39 -17.68
N LEU A 220 29.61 -10.95 -17.65
CA LEU A 220 30.00 -9.56 -17.50
C LEU A 220 30.08 -8.92 -18.89
N VAL A 221 29.37 -7.81 -19.11
CA VAL A 221 29.37 -7.10 -20.40
C VAL A 221 29.91 -5.71 -20.19
N ASP A 222 31.17 -5.49 -20.55
CA ASP A 222 31.75 -4.14 -20.60
C ASP A 222 31.17 -3.37 -21.79
N ASP A 223 30.34 -2.37 -21.50
CA ASP A 223 29.64 -1.53 -22.48
C ASP A 223 30.52 -0.40 -23.01
N ALA A 224 31.71 -0.79 -23.50
CA ALA A 224 32.79 0.08 -23.93
C ALA A 224 33.23 1.08 -22.84
N GLY A 225 33.48 0.59 -21.63
CA GLY A 225 34.05 1.36 -20.53
C GLY A 225 35.39 1.99 -20.91
N THR A 226 35.59 3.22 -20.44
CA THR A 226 36.78 4.04 -20.70
C THR A 226 37.74 4.08 -19.51
N ASP A 227 37.31 3.66 -18.33
CA ASP A 227 38.14 3.63 -17.12
C ASP A 227 39.08 2.41 -17.11
N PRO A 228 40.41 2.63 -17.18
CA PRO A 228 41.39 1.53 -17.15
C PRO A 228 41.34 0.72 -15.85
N ALA A 229 40.91 1.31 -14.74
CA ALA A 229 40.84 0.59 -13.46
C ALA A 229 39.71 -0.45 -13.47
N THR A 230 38.53 -0.07 -13.96
CA THR A 230 37.44 -1.01 -14.26
C THR A 230 37.92 -2.10 -15.23
N GLY A 231 38.63 -1.71 -16.29
CA GLY A 231 39.21 -2.62 -17.27
C GLY A 231 40.12 -3.68 -16.64
N ALA A 232 41.01 -3.27 -15.73
CA ALA A 232 41.92 -4.15 -15.02
C ALA A 232 41.23 -5.16 -14.11
N VAL A 233 40.11 -4.79 -13.46
CA VAL A 233 39.31 -5.73 -12.65
C VAL A 233 38.75 -6.84 -13.54
N LEU A 234 38.14 -6.46 -14.67
CA LEU A 234 37.57 -7.39 -15.64
C LEU A 234 38.63 -8.32 -16.26
N ASP A 235 39.81 -7.78 -16.59
CA ASP A 235 40.96 -8.56 -17.09
C ASP A 235 41.58 -9.46 -16.02
N GLY A 236 41.30 -9.19 -14.74
CA GLY A 236 41.75 -9.95 -13.59
C GLY A 236 40.85 -11.13 -13.23
N VAL A 237 39.65 -11.23 -13.80
CA VAL A 237 38.71 -12.33 -13.51
C VAL A 237 39.28 -13.66 -14.03
N ARG A 238 39.28 -14.69 -13.18
CA ARG A 238 39.83 -16.03 -13.49
C ARG A 238 38.85 -17.19 -13.24
N ASP A 239 37.70 -16.94 -12.62
CA ASP A 239 36.72 -18.01 -12.36
C ASP A 239 36.16 -18.55 -13.69
N PRO A 240 36.26 -19.87 -13.95
CA PRO A 240 35.84 -20.46 -15.23
C PRO A 240 34.34 -20.36 -15.51
N ARG A 241 33.52 -20.04 -14.51
CA ARG A 241 32.08 -19.79 -14.67
C ARG A 241 31.79 -18.38 -15.16
N VAL A 242 32.79 -17.51 -15.25
CA VAL A 242 32.62 -16.11 -15.64
C VAL A 242 33.04 -15.91 -17.10
N THR A 243 32.14 -15.32 -17.88
CA THR A 243 32.37 -14.89 -19.26
C THR A 243 32.42 -13.37 -19.29
N VAL A 244 33.50 -12.81 -19.83
CA VAL A 244 33.67 -11.35 -19.99
C VAL A 244 33.53 -11.00 -21.46
N LEU A 245 32.53 -10.18 -21.79
CA LEU A 245 32.30 -9.63 -23.13
C LEU A 245 32.74 -8.16 -23.14
N ARG A 246 33.50 -7.77 -24.16
CA ARG A 246 33.91 -6.37 -24.38
C ARG A 246 33.21 -5.84 -25.63
N LEU A 247 32.31 -4.88 -25.47
CA LEU A 247 31.65 -4.23 -26.59
C LEU A 247 32.57 -3.16 -27.20
N LYS A 248 32.48 -2.99 -28.52
CA LYS A 248 33.32 -2.02 -29.27
C LYS A 248 32.83 -0.57 -29.13
N GLU A 249 31.56 -0.41 -28.82
CA GLU A 249 30.86 0.86 -28.69
C GLU A 249 29.88 0.76 -27.53
N ASN A 250 29.55 1.89 -26.91
CA ASN A 250 28.54 1.93 -25.86
C ASN A 250 27.16 1.78 -26.50
N ARG A 251 26.39 0.78 -26.05
CA ARG A 251 25.07 0.42 -26.59
C ARG A 251 23.93 0.71 -25.61
N GLY A 252 24.24 1.32 -24.48
CA GLY A 252 23.26 1.57 -23.42
C GLY A 252 22.89 0.30 -22.67
N ILE A 253 22.12 0.46 -21.59
CA ILE A 253 21.84 -0.60 -20.64
C ILE A 253 21.11 -1.79 -21.29
N ALA A 254 20.08 -1.55 -22.11
CA ALA A 254 19.37 -2.62 -22.80
C ALA A 254 20.26 -3.31 -23.85
N GLY A 255 21.06 -2.54 -24.60
CA GLY A 255 21.94 -3.08 -25.65
C GLY A 255 23.05 -3.97 -25.09
N ALA A 256 23.69 -3.53 -24.00
CA ALA A 256 24.68 -4.31 -23.28
C ALA A 256 24.08 -5.56 -22.62
N THR A 257 22.91 -5.41 -21.99
CA THR A 257 22.18 -6.55 -21.41
C THR A 257 21.86 -7.60 -22.47
N ASN A 258 21.34 -7.19 -23.63
CA ASN A 258 21.02 -8.10 -24.74
C ASN A 258 22.25 -8.84 -25.29
N ALA A 259 23.42 -8.19 -25.34
CA ALA A 259 24.66 -8.88 -25.68
C ALA A 259 25.03 -9.97 -24.65
N GLY A 260 24.77 -9.69 -23.37
CA GLY A 260 24.90 -10.69 -22.30
C GLY A 260 23.90 -11.84 -22.42
N LEU A 261 22.63 -11.53 -22.72
CA LEU A 261 21.58 -12.55 -22.97
C LEU A 261 21.96 -13.48 -24.12
N ALA A 262 22.61 -12.98 -25.17
CA ALA A 262 23.06 -13.79 -26.29
C ALA A 262 24.17 -14.80 -25.92
N ALA A 263 24.97 -14.51 -24.89
CA ALA A 263 26.00 -15.40 -24.37
C ALA A 263 25.55 -16.28 -23.18
N ALA A 264 24.35 -16.03 -22.66
CA ALA A 264 23.79 -16.74 -21.52
C ALA A 264 23.40 -18.19 -21.88
N THR A 265 23.82 -19.13 -21.04
CA THR A 265 23.61 -20.57 -21.22
C THR A 265 22.61 -21.19 -20.24
N GLY A 266 22.35 -20.53 -19.12
CA GLY A 266 21.44 -21.02 -18.08
C GLY A 266 19.98 -21.07 -18.53
N ASP A 267 19.20 -21.95 -17.91
CA ASP A 267 17.75 -22.07 -18.13
C ASP A 267 17.00 -20.81 -17.68
N PHE A 268 17.55 -20.11 -16.69
CA PHE A 268 17.04 -18.87 -16.14
C PHE A 268 18.10 -17.77 -16.19
N ILE A 269 17.64 -16.55 -16.48
CA ILE A 269 18.43 -15.33 -16.46
C ILE A 269 18.18 -14.62 -15.14
N VAL A 270 19.25 -14.18 -14.47
CA VAL A 270 19.19 -13.32 -13.28
C VAL A 270 19.83 -11.98 -13.63
N PHE A 271 19.13 -10.88 -13.39
CA PHE A 271 19.66 -9.54 -13.63
C PHE A 271 20.34 -9.01 -12.37
N LEU A 272 21.54 -8.47 -12.52
CA LEU A 272 22.30 -7.82 -11.45
C LEU A 272 22.98 -6.58 -12.00
N ASP A 273 22.83 -5.46 -11.30
CA ASP A 273 23.54 -4.23 -11.64
C ASP A 273 24.99 -4.30 -11.11
N HIS A 274 25.92 -3.68 -11.86
CA HIS A 274 27.36 -3.80 -11.60
C HIS A 274 27.81 -3.20 -10.26
N ASP A 275 26.95 -2.42 -9.60
CA ASP A 275 27.19 -1.73 -8.34
C ASP A 275 26.41 -2.28 -7.14
N ASP A 276 25.62 -3.33 -7.36
CA ASP A 276 24.76 -3.95 -6.35
C ASP A 276 25.26 -5.33 -5.93
N GLU A 277 24.64 -5.90 -4.89
CA GLU A 277 25.03 -7.20 -4.34
C GLU A 277 23.83 -8.14 -4.24
N LEU A 278 24.04 -9.42 -4.60
CA LEU A 278 23.10 -10.48 -4.27
C LEU A 278 23.34 -10.99 -2.85
N THR A 279 22.27 -11.37 -2.17
CA THR A 279 22.40 -12.16 -0.93
C THR A 279 22.98 -13.54 -1.22
N VAL A 280 23.72 -14.13 -0.28
CA VAL A 280 24.43 -15.42 -0.47
C VAL A 280 23.52 -16.60 -0.77
N ASP A 281 22.24 -16.52 -0.41
CA ASP A 281 21.20 -17.53 -0.60
C ASP A 281 20.28 -17.24 -1.80
N CYS A 282 20.46 -16.12 -2.50
CA CYS A 282 19.62 -15.69 -3.63
C CYS A 282 19.34 -16.81 -4.63
N LEU A 283 20.37 -17.40 -5.24
CA LEU A 283 20.18 -18.45 -6.24
C LEU A 283 19.58 -19.74 -5.65
N TYR A 284 19.81 -20.03 -4.38
CA TYR A 284 19.24 -21.19 -3.70
C TYR A 284 17.73 -21.02 -3.49
N GLU A 285 17.30 -19.85 -3.04
CA GLU A 285 15.88 -19.53 -2.86
C GLU A 285 15.13 -19.47 -4.20
N LEU A 286 15.76 -18.93 -5.26
CA LEU A 286 15.22 -18.99 -6.61
C LEU A 286 15.08 -20.45 -7.08
N ALA A 287 16.05 -21.32 -6.80
CA ALA A 287 15.98 -22.73 -7.17
C ALA A 287 14.85 -23.48 -6.44
N LEU A 288 14.65 -23.22 -5.15
CA LEU A 288 13.51 -23.77 -4.40
C LEU A 288 12.16 -23.31 -4.97
N CYS A 289 12.06 -22.03 -5.34
CA CYS A 289 10.87 -21.48 -5.99
C CYS A 289 10.60 -22.18 -7.34
N ILE A 290 11.65 -22.41 -8.14
CA ILE A 290 11.53 -23.09 -9.44
C ILE A 290 11.11 -24.55 -9.30
N ASP A 291 11.66 -25.26 -8.33
CA ASP A 291 11.31 -26.66 -8.08
C ASP A 291 9.86 -26.80 -7.62
N ARG A 292 9.40 -25.89 -6.74
CA ARG A 292 8.04 -25.88 -6.20
C ARG A 292 6.98 -25.48 -7.24
N ASP A 293 7.18 -24.36 -7.92
CA ASP A 293 6.13 -23.69 -8.70
C ASP A 293 6.37 -23.69 -10.21
N ASN A 294 7.61 -23.95 -10.64
CA ASN A 294 8.05 -23.84 -12.03
C ASN A 294 7.60 -22.52 -12.73
N PRO A 295 7.92 -21.36 -12.15
CA PRO A 295 7.50 -20.07 -12.69
C PRO A 295 8.27 -19.70 -13.96
N ASP A 296 7.76 -18.72 -14.69
CA ASP A 296 8.44 -18.10 -15.82
C ASP A 296 9.14 -16.79 -15.44
N PHE A 297 8.66 -16.14 -14.37
CA PHE A 297 9.27 -14.94 -13.81
C PHE A 297 9.19 -14.96 -12.29
N ILE A 298 10.31 -14.59 -11.65
CA ILE A 298 10.45 -14.50 -10.20
C ILE A 298 11.00 -13.13 -9.85
N TYR A 299 10.42 -12.51 -8.84
CA TYR A 299 10.99 -11.34 -8.17
C TYR A 299 11.07 -11.56 -6.67
N SER A 300 11.94 -10.81 -5.99
CA SER A 300 12.12 -10.87 -4.54
C SER A 300 11.93 -9.52 -3.88
N ASP A 301 11.93 -9.49 -2.55
CA ASP A 301 12.16 -8.24 -1.81
C ASP A 301 13.61 -7.77 -1.99
N GLU A 302 13.84 -6.50 -1.67
CA GLU A 302 15.15 -5.85 -1.72
C GLU A 302 15.30 -4.89 -0.54
N ASP A 303 16.52 -4.58 -0.17
CA ASP A 303 16.84 -3.44 0.69
C ASP A 303 17.92 -2.59 0.04
N LYS A 304 18.34 -1.52 0.72
CA LYS A 304 19.41 -0.66 0.25
C LYS A 304 20.64 -0.73 1.13
N ILE A 305 21.81 -0.69 0.51
CA ILE A 305 23.10 -0.60 1.19
C ILE A 305 23.70 0.81 1.03
N THR A 306 24.07 1.44 2.14
CA THR A 306 24.69 2.77 2.17
C THR A 306 26.18 2.70 1.82
N GLU A 307 26.82 3.85 1.57
CA GLU A 307 28.28 3.95 1.37
C GLU A 307 29.08 3.37 2.54
N ASP A 308 28.54 3.44 3.77
CA ASP A 308 29.17 2.92 4.99
C ASP A 308 28.91 1.40 5.19
N GLY A 309 28.21 0.74 4.26
CA GLY A 309 27.88 -0.69 4.33
C GLY A 309 26.72 -1.03 5.26
N CYS A 310 25.92 -0.05 5.69
CA CYS A 310 24.71 -0.29 6.48
C CYS A 310 23.52 -0.56 5.56
N PHE A 311 22.64 -1.47 5.97
CA PHE A 311 21.39 -1.74 5.25
C PHE A 311 20.26 -0.83 5.74
N THR A 312 19.37 -0.40 4.84
CA THR A 312 18.27 0.55 5.12
C THR A 312 17.16 0.45 4.06
N GLN A 313 16.01 1.07 4.31
CA GLN A 313 14.90 1.20 3.35
C GLN A 313 14.49 -0.14 2.69
N PRO A 314 14.11 -1.16 3.49
CA PRO A 314 13.62 -2.40 2.92
C PRO A 314 12.33 -2.17 2.12
N PHE A 315 12.25 -2.80 0.95
CA PHE A 315 11.05 -2.86 0.13
C PHE A 315 10.45 -4.26 0.21
N PHE A 316 9.48 -4.40 1.11
CA PHE A 316 8.68 -5.61 1.26
C PHE A 316 7.48 -5.56 0.31
N LYS A 317 7.55 -6.36 -0.74
CA LYS A 317 6.66 -6.31 -1.90
C LYS A 317 5.45 -7.23 -1.70
N PRO A 318 4.31 -6.94 -2.35
CA PRO A 318 3.21 -7.88 -2.44
C PRO A 318 3.51 -8.98 -3.46
N ASP A 319 2.70 -10.04 -3.44
CA ASP A 319 2.59 -10.98 -4.54
C ASP A 319 2.03 -10.31 -5.81
N TRP A 320 2.06 -11.05 -6.93
CA TRP A 320 1.82 -10.50 -8.25
C TRP A 320 0.49 -9.74 -8.33
N SER A 321 0.59 -8.48 -8.71
CA SER A 321 -0.49 -7.48 -8.74
C SER A 321 -0.55 -6.81 -10.12
N PRO A 322 -1.42 -7.29 -11.03
CA PRO A 322 -1.46 -6.86 -12.43
C PRO A 322 -1.96 -5.42 -12.64
N ASP A 323 -2.71 -4.87 -11.69
CA ASP A 323 -3.16 -3.48 -11.74
C ASP A 323 -2.12 -2.56 -11.08
N THR A 324 -1.51 -3.00 -9.97
CA THR A 324 -0.42 -2.25 -9.32
C THR A 324 0.78 -2.02 -10.24
N ILE A 325 1.16 -3.02 -11.05
CA ILE A 325 2.31 -2.88 -11.97
C ILE A 325 2.08 -1.81 -13.05
N MET A 326 0.83 -1.42 -13.30
CA MET A 326 0.52 -0.29 -14.18
C MET A 326 0.68 1.07 -13.50
N SER A 327 0.64 1.12 -12.17
CA SER A 327 0.81 2.34 -11.38
C SER A 327 2.25 2.55 -10.90
N THR A 328 2.96 1.48 -10.59
CA THR A 328 4.34 1.53 -10.10
C THR A 328 5.12 0.25 -10.42
N MET A 329 6.39 0.39 -10.78
CA MET A 329 7.32 -0.73 -10.95
C MET A 329 7.74 -1.25 -9.57
N TYR A 330 6.96 -2.18 -8.99
CA TYR A 330 7.27 -2.71 -7.65
C TYR A 330 8.12 -3.99 -7.68
N THR A 331 8.22 -4.70 -8.82
CA THR A 331 8.94 -5.98 -8.88
C THR A 331 10.46 -5.78 -8.78
N CYS A 332 10.99 -4.68 -9.34
CA CYS A 332 12.39 -4.25 -9.26
C CYS A 332 13.40 -5.42 -9.25
N HIS A 333 14.21 -5.51 -8.18
CA HIS A 333 15.30 -6.46 -8.02
C HIS A 333 15.02 -7.46 -6.87
N VAL A 334 15.61 -8.65 -6.85
CA VAL A 334 16.24 -9.31 -8.00
C VAL A 334 15.15 -9.76 -8.97
N SER A 335 15.42 -9.69 -10.27
CA SER A 335 14.53 -10.21 -11.32
C SER A 335 15.16 -11.47 -11.93
N CYS A 336 14.41 -12.58 -11.93
CA CYS A 336 14.82 -13.84 -12.52
C CYS A 336 13.77 -14.33 -13.53
N VAL A 337 14.17 -14.51 -14.80
CA VAL A 337 13.24 -14.84 -15.89
C VAL A 337 13.69 -16.12 -16.59
N ARG A 338 12.75 -16.97 -16.98
CA ARG A 338 13.04 -18.12 -17.84
C ARG A 338 13.63 -17.64 -19.16
N ARG A 339 14.80 -18.19 -19.53
CA ARG A 339 15.57 -17.73 -20.70
C ARG A 339 14.77 -17.87 -21.99
N SER A 340 14.05 -18.97 -22.18
CA SER A 340 13.23 -19.19 -23.39
C SER A 340 12.18 -18.11 -23.57
N LEU A 341 11.52 -17.68 -22.49
CA LEU A 341 10.54 -16.59 -22.54
C LEU A 341 11.19 -15.26 -22.94
N LEU A 342 12.36 -14.92 -22.39
CA LEU A 342 13.07 -13.70 -22.79
C LEU A 342 13.51 -13.72 -24.26
N GLN A 343 13.91 -14.88 -24.77
CA GLN A 343 14.27 -15.05 -26.18
C GLN A 343 13.05 -14.84 -27.09
N ASP A 344 11.92 -15.44 -26.74
CA ASP A 344 10.65 -15.26 -27.47
C ASP A 344 10.16 -13.82 -27.46
N LEU A 345 10.45 -13.08 -26.38
CA LEU A 345 10.15 -11.66 -26.24
C LEU A 345 11.12 -10.73 -26.99
N GLY A 346 12.24 -11.24 -27.51
CA GLY A 346 13.27 -10.45 -28.17
C GLY A 346 14.16 -9.63 -27.24
N GLY A 347 14.22 -9.97 -25.95
CA GLY A 347 15.06 -9.28 -24.96
C GLY A 347 14.54 -7.91 -24.52
N LEU A 348 15.48 -7.04 -24.12
CA LEU A 348 15.23 -5.67 -23.66
C LEU A 348 15.20 -4.70 -24.84
N ARG A 349 14.45 -3.60 -24.69
CA ARG A 349 14.23 -2.61 -25.74
C ARG A 349 14.93 -1.29 -25.42
N SER A 350 15.94 -0.91 -26.20
CA SER A 350 16.79 0.27 -25.96
C SER A 350 16.05 1.60 -26.04
N GLU A 351 14.92 1.65 -26.76
CA GLU A 351 14.08 2.86 -26.75
C GLU A 351 13.52 3.16 -25.34
N TYR A 352 13.49 2.17 -24.44
CA TYR A 352 13.01 2.28 -23.06
C TYR A 352 14.12 2.34 -22.01
N ASP A 353 15.38 2.63 -22.38
CA ASP A 353 16.47 2.80 -21.42
C ASP A 353 16.09 3.77 -20.27
N GLY A 354 16.31 3.32 -19.03
CA GLY A 354 15.83 3.94 -17.78
C GLY A 354 14.53 3.35 -17.22
N CYS A 355 13.77 2.61 -18.02
CA CYS A 355 12.58 1.85 -17.61
C CYS A 355 12.46 0.50 -18.36
N GLN A 356 13.58 -0.01 -18.87
CA GLN A 356 13.65 -1.18 -19.74
C GLN A 356 13.21 -2.48 -19.04
N ASP A 357 13.41 -2.52 -17.73
CA ASP A 357 12.97 -3.55 -16.79
C ASP A 357 11.44 -3.55 -16.64
N TRP A 358 10.83 -2.37 -16.47
CA TRP A 358 9.37 -2.24 -16.40
C TRP A 358 8.71 -2.66 -17.71
N ASP A 359 9.26 -2.22 -18.84
CA ASP A 359 8.82 -2.68 -20.16
C ASP A 359 8.85 -4.21 -20.29
N MET A 360 9.98 -4.81 -19.90
CA MET A 360 10.17 -6.25 -19.93
C MET A 360 9.11 -6.98 -19.08
N VAL A 361 8.89 -6.53 -17.84
CA VAL A 361 7.91 -7.16 -16.94
C VAL A 361 6.48 -7.04 -17.47
N LEU A 362 6.10 -5.89 -18.06
CA LEU A 362 4.77 -5.75 -18.67
C LEU A 362 4.57 -6.71 -19.85
N ARG A 363 5.61 -6.92 -20.67
CA ARG A 363 5.59 -7.89 -21.79
C ARG A 363 5.61 -9.35 -21.30
N ILE A 364 6.32 -9.65 -20.21
CA ILE A 364 6.29 -10.97 -19.57
C ILE A 364 4.87 -11.29 -19.09
N ALA A 365 4.23 -10.37 -18.39
CA ALA A 365 2.87 -10.54 -17.88
C ALA A 365 1.81 -10.72 -18.98
N GLU A 366 2.10 -10.28 -20.21
CA GLU A 366 1.25 -10.51 -21.38
C GLU A 366 1.39 -11.93 -21.96
N ARG A 367 2.41 -12.69 -21.56
CA ARG A 367 2.70 -14.04 -22.07
C ARG A 367 2.41 -15.16 -21.09
N THR A 368 2.49 -14.88 -19.79
CA THR A 368 2.37 -15.92 -18.77
C THR A 368 1.77 -15.41 -17.47
N PRO A 369 0.91 -16.21 -16.81
CA PRO A 369 0.47 -15.97 -15.44
C PRO A 369 1.41 -16.59 -14.40
N LEU A 370 2.46 -17.31 -14.81
CA LEU A 370 3.37 -18.05 -13.92
C LEU A 370 4.42 -17.12 -13.32
N ILE A 371 3.97 -16.11 -12.59
CA ILE A 371 4.80 -15.11 -11.91
C ILE A 371 4.82 -15.43 -10.42
N ARG A 372 6.00 -15.43 -9.80
CA ARG A 372 6.16 -15.73 -8.37
C ARG A 372 6.99 -14.68 -7.65
N HIS A 373 6.60 -14.45 -6.41
CA HIS A 373 7.31 -13.61 -5.47
C HIS A 373 8.00 -14.49 -4.43
N VAL A 374 9.25 -14.15 -4.11
CA VAL A 374 9.96 -14.71 -2.96
C VAL A 374 10.05 -13.62 -1.89
N PRO A 375 9.29 -13.72 -0.78
CA PRO A 375 9.22 -12.67 0.26
C PRO A 375 10.45 -12.70 1.19
N LYS A 376 11.62 -12.60 0.58
CA LYS A 376 12.93 -12.51 1.22
C LYS A 376 13.69 -11.39 0.53
N VAL A 377 14.43 -10.62 1.30
CA VAL A 377 15.41 -9.69 0.75
C VAL A 377 16.49 -10.54 0.10
N LEU A 378 16.54 -10.56 -1.24
CA LEU A 378 17.56 -11.32 -1.98
C LEU A 378 18.54 -10.42 -2.76
N TYR A 379 18.34 -9.10 -2.66
CA TYR A 379 19.09 -8.08 -3.39
C TYR A 379 19.38 -6.87 -2.48
N HIS A 380 20.61 -6.36 -2.56
CA HIS A 380 21.06 -5.16 -1.84
C HIS A 380 21.38 -4.06 -2.86
N TRP A 381 20.50 -3.06 -2.93
CA TRP A 381 20.63 -1.95 -3.86
C TRP A 381 21.49 -0.82 -3.28
N ARG A 382 22.61 -0.50 -3.93
CA ARG A 382 23.56 0.50 -3.45
C ARG A 382 23.07 1.92 -3.68
N ILE A 383 23.08 2.69 -2.60
CA ILE A 383 22.84 4.13 -2.67
C ILE A 383 24.14 4.82 -3.09
N ILE A 384 24.24 5.22 -4.36
CA ILE A 384 25.30 6.10 -4.86
C ILE A 384 24.74 7.50 -5.22
N PRO A 385 25.48 8.61 -4.94
CA PRO A 385 24.98 9.98 -5.17
C PRO A 385 24.59 10.33 -6.61
N GLN A 386 24.98 9.53 -7.59
CA GLN A 386 24.71 9.70 -9.02
C GLN A 386 23.67 8.71 -9.59
N SER A 387 23.16 7.77 -8.79
CA SER A 387 22.18 6.76 -9.23
C SER A 387 20.74 7.29 -9.20
N VAL A 388 19.88 6.65 -9.99
CA VAL A 388 18.42 6.81 -9.95
C VAL A 388 17.87 6.52 -8.54
N ALA A 389 18.55 5.65 -7.78
CA ALA A 389 18.24 5.33 -6.40
C ALA A 389 18.14 6.56 -5.48
N ALA A 390 18.80 7.66 -5.85
CA ALA A 390 18.86 8.88 -5.06
C ALA A 390 17.72 9.88 -5.34
N ASP A 391 17.18 9.95 -6.57
CA ASP A 391 16.10 10.89 -6.93
C ASP A 391 15.49 10.61 -8.34
N LEU A 392 14.20 10.25 -8.41
CA LEU A 392 13.45 10.13 -9.68
C LEU A 392 13.31 11.47 -10.42
N ASN A 393 13.32 12.61 -9.71
CA ASN A 393 13.28 13.94 -10.35
C ASN A 393 14.62 14.32 -10.99
N ALA A 394 15.69 13.56 -10.77
CA ALA A 394 16.99 13.85 -11.36
C ALA A 394 17.06 13.61 -12.88
N LYS A 395 16.05 12.93 -13.47
CA LYS A 395 16.07 12.52 -14.88
C LYS A 395 14.68 12.62 -15.55
N PRO A 396 14.29 13.80 -16.08
CA PRO A 396 12.99 14.01 -16.74
C PRO A 396 12.65 13.01 -17.86
N TYR A 397 13.66 12.43 -18.52
CA TYR A 397 13.44 11.42 -19.56
C TYR A 397 12.81 10.12 -19.02
N VAL A 398 13.08 9.75 -17.76
CA VAL A 398 12.55 8.53 -17.12
C VAL A 398 11.04 8.64 -16.96
N ILE A 399 10.54 9.82 -16.56
CA ILE A 399 9.11 10.09 -16.43
C ILE A 399 8.40 9.89 -17.77
N ALA A 400 8.89 10.56 -18.83
CA ALA A 400 8.32 10.44 -20.17
C ALA A 400 8.38 9.01 -20.73
N THR A 401 9.49 8.31 -20.47
CA THR A 401 9.69 6.92 -20.90
C THR A 401 8.71 5.98 -20.19
N SER A 402 8.51 6.17 -18.88
CA SER A 402 7.56 5.40 -18.07
C SER A 402 6.11 5.63 -18.51
N GLU A 403 5.75 6.85 -18.92
CA GLU A 403 4.42 7.14 -19.46
C GLU A 403 4.19 6.42 -20.79
N ARG A 404 5.17 6.51 -21.70
CA ARG A 404 5.10 5.87 -23.01
C ARG A 404 5.00 4.35 -22.92
N LEU A 405 5.79 3.69 -22.05
CA LEU A 405 5.73 2.22 -21.94
C LEU A 405 4.37 1.72 -21.43
N ARG A 406 3.73 2.47 -20.51
CA ARG A 406 2.39 2.15 -19.98
C ARG A 406 1.32 2.34 -21.05
N ALA A 407 1.39 3.44 -21.80
CA ALA A 407 0.49 3.68 -22.93
C ALA A 407 0.63 2.59 -24.01
N GLU A 408 1.87 2.16 -24.30
CA GLU A 408 2.10 1.06 -25.23
C GLU A 408 1.57 -0.28 -24.68
N ALA A 409 1.72 -0.53 -23.37
CA ALA A 409 1.17 -1.74 -22.74
C ALA A 409 -0.36 -1.79 -22.82
N LEU A 410 -1.05 -0.67 -22.60
CA LEU A 410 -2.50 -0.58 -22.84
C LEU A 410 -2.84 -0.95 -24.28
N HIS A 411 -2.13 -0.36 -25.25
CA HIS A 411 -2.33 -0.64 -26.68
C HIS A 411 -2.08 -2.11 -27.04
N ARG A 412 -0.97 -2.72 -26.59
CA ARG A 412 -0.67 -4.14 -26.85
C ARG A 412 -1.71 -5.09 -26.26
N ARG A 413 -2.29 -4.73 -25.12
CA ARG A 413 -3.35 -5.49 -24.44
C ARG A 413 -4.74 -5.24 -25.03
N GLY A 414 -4.87 -4.34 -26.01
CA GLY A 414 -6.17 -3.95 -26.57
C GLY A 414 -7.07 -3.25 -25.54
N LEU A 415 -6.49 -2.63 -24.53
CA LEU A 415 -7.21 -1.91 -23.47
C LEU A 415 -7.29 -0.43 -23.81
N ASP A 416 -8.49 0.13 -23.70
CA ASP A 416 -8.72 1.57 -23.81
C ASP A 416 -8.67 2.20 -22.42
N GLY A 417 -7.72 3.12 -22.22
CA GLY A 417 -7.53 3.79 -20.94
C GLY A 417 -6.60 4.99 -21.04
N THR A 418 -6.72 5.89 -20.09
CA THR A 418 -5.92 7.11 -19.97
C THR A 418 -5.04 7.05 -18.73
N LEU A 419 -3.79 7.48 -18.86
CA LEU A 419 -2.87 7.64 -17.72
C LEU A 419 -3.11 9.00 -17.07
N GLU A 420 -3.48 8.99 -15.79
CA GLU A 420 -3.70 10.19 -14.99
C GLU A 420 -2.48 10.41 -14.06
N PRO A 421 -1.66 11.45 -14.29
CA PRO A 421 -0.51 11.70 -13.42
C PRO A 421 -0.98 12.09 -12.02
N LEU A 422 -0.24 11.66 -10.99
CA LEU A 422 -0.41 12.16 -9.63
C LEU A 422 0.38 13.47 -9.45
N PRO A 423 -0.27 14.64 -9.33
CA PRO A 423 0.44 15.93 -9.27
C PRO A 423 1.41 16.04 -8.09
N GLN A 424 1.09 15.37 -6.98
CA GLN A 424 1.90 15.36 -5.76
C GLN A 424 3.13 14.43 -5.83
N VAL A 425 3.15 13.46 -6.76
CA VAL A 425 4.30 12.56 -6.95
C VAL A 425 4.60 12.35 -8.44
N PRO A 426 5.49 13.18 -9.03
CA PRO A 426 5.88 13.06 -10.43
C PRO A 426 6.38 11.65 -10.79
N GLY A 427 6.01 11.16 -11.98
CA GLY A 427 6.39 9.82 -12.46
C GLY A 427 5.40 8.70 -12.10
N TYR A 428 4.44 8.95 -11.22
CA TYR A 428 3.40 8.00 -10.83
C TYR A 428 2.06 8.36 -11.45
N TYR A 429 1.34 7.34 -11.89
CA TYR A 429 0.11 7.49 -12.65
C TYR A 429 -0.95 6.52 -12.12
N ARG A 430 -2.19 6.98 -12.14
CA ARG A 430 -3.36 6.13 -12.07
C ARG A 430 -3.77 5.74 -13.47
N VAL A 431 -4.28 4.53 -13.65
CA VAL A 431 -4.90 4.15 -14.92
C VAL A 431 -6.40 4.32 -14.79
N ARG A 432 -6.99 5.13 -15.68
CA ARG A 432 -8.43 5.23 -15.86
C ARG A 432 -8.82 4.43 -17.10
N TYR A 433 -9.31 3.21 -16.89
CA TYR A 433 -9.86 2.39 -17.96
C TYR A 433 -11.19 2.96 -18.43
N ASN A 434 -11.37 3.09 -19.74
CA ASN A 434 -12.62 3.57 -20.31
C ASN A 434 -13.67 2.45 -20.29
N VAL A 435 -14.92 2.82 -20.02
CA VAL A 435 -16.03 1.86 -20.05
C VAL A 435 -16.23 1.34 -21.47
N ARG A 436 -16.24 0.01 -21.61
CA ARG A 436 -16.51 -0.68 -22.88
C ARG A 436 -18.02 -0.82 -23.07
N GLY A 437 -18.53 -0.31 -24.20
CA GLY A 437 -19.96 -0.34 -24.50
C GLY A 437 -20.78 0.58 -23.60
N THR A 438 -22.03 0.20 -23.32
CA THR A 438 -22.94 0.94 -22.44
C THR A 438 -23.58 0.01 -21.40
N PRO A 439 -22.77 -0.66 -20.55
CA PRO A 439 -23.28 -1.61 -19.57
C PRO A 439 -24.26 -0.92 -18.62
N THR A 440 -25.35 -1.59 -18.28
CA THR A 440 -26.21 -1.08 -17.21
C THR A 440 -25.60 -1.44 -15.86
N VAL A 441 -25.48 -0.48 -14.95
CA VAL A 441 -25.00 -0.71 -13.58
C VAL A 441 -26.19 -0.80 -12.63
N SER A 442 -26.33 -1.92 -11.91
CA SER A 442 -27.36 -2.06 -10.89
C SER A 442 -26.79 -1.76 -9.51
N ILE A 443 -27.22 -0.64 -8.93
CA ILE A 443 -26.83 -0.20 -7.59
C ILE A 443 -27.80 -0.82 -6.58
N ILE A 444 -27.29 -1.71 -5.73
CA ILE A 444 -28.05 -2.54 -4.80
C ILE A 444 -27.88 -1.98 -3.39
N ILE A 445 -28.97 -1.54 -2.77
CA ILE A 445 -28.97 -0.81 -1.50
C ILE A 445 -29.95 -1.45 -0.50
N PRO A 446 -29.47 -2.25 0.45
CA PRO A 446 -30.27 -2.70 1.59
C PRO A 446 -30.54 -1.55 2.59
N THR A 447 -31.75 -1.49 3.14
CA THR A 447 -32.14 -0.44 4.09
C THR A 447 -33.26 -0.89 5.03
N ARG A 448 -33.38 -0.22 6.18
CA ARG A 448 -34.48 -0.39 7.14
C ARG A 448 -34.62 0.84 8.04
N ASP A 449 -35.84 1.37 8.14
CA ASP A 449 -36.23 2.39 9.14
C ASP A 449 -35.29 3.63 9.20
N ASN A 450 -34.71 4.05 8.06
CA ASN A 450 -33.74 5.15 8.02
C ASN A 450 -33.82 6.02 6.76
N TRP A 451 -35.01 6.48 6.42
CA TRP A 451 -35.26 7.16 5.13
C TRP A 451 -34.43 8.41 4.87
N ARG A 452 -33.98 9.14 5.91
CA ARG A 452 -33.18 10.37 5.71
C ARG A 452 -31.81 10.04 5.15
N VAL A 453 -31.22 8.96 5.67
CA VAL A 453 -29.89 8.49 5.27
C VAL A 453 -29.96 7.87 3.88
N LEU A 454 -30.94 7.00 3.65
CA LEU A 454 -31.24 6.48 2.31
C LEU A 454 -31.50 7.59 1.28
N ALA A 455 -32.23 8.65 1.68
CA ALA A 455 -32.48 9.79 0.82
C ALA A 455 -31.21 10.54 0.46
N ALA A 456 -30.34 10.83 1.44
CA ALA A 456 -29.05 11.46 1.19
C ALA A 456 -28.19 10.63 0.23
N CYS A 457 -28.16 9.30 0.40
CA CYS A 457 -27.46 8.38 -0.49
C CYS A 457 -28.01 8.46 -1.92
N ILE A 458 -29.31 8.18 -2.13
CA ILE A 458 -29.93 8.18 -3.47
C ILE A 458 -29.85 9.55 -4.13
N ASP A 459 -30.10 10.63 -3.39
CA ASP A 459 -30.03 12.00 -3.92
C ASP A 459 -28.59 12.35 -4.32
N SER A 460 -27.58 11.91 -3.56
CA SER A 460 -26.17 12.10 -3.92
C SER A 460 -25.78 11.35 -5.21
N ILE A 461 -26.26 10.11 -5.38
CA ILE A 461 -26.04 9.31 -6.59
C ILE A 461 -26.64 10.04 -7.80
N ARG A 462 -27.90 10.46 -7.72
CA ARG A 462 -28.61 11.10 -8.83
C ARG A 462 -28.07 12.48 -9.17
N ALA A 463 -27.63 13.24 -8.16
CA ALA A 463 -27.16 14.60 -8.35
C ALA A 463 -25.70 14.68 -8.83
N LYS A 464 -24.86 13.70 -8.46
CA LYS A 464 -23.41 13.80 -8.65
C LYS A 464 -22.83 12.83 -9.67
N SER A 465 -23.51 11.72 -10.02
CA SER A 465 -22.96 10.74 -10.98
C SER A 465 -23.00 11.29 -12.41
N SER A 466 -21.89 11.16 -13.14
CA SER A 466 -21.86 11.49 -14.58
C SER A 466 -22.35 10.37 -15.50
N TYR A 467 -22.29 9.11 -15.04
CA TYR A 467 -22.86 7.97 -15.77
C TYR A 467 -24.37 7.93 -15.64
N ASP A 468 -25.10 7.70 -16.74
CA ASP A 468 -26.58 7.72 -16.78
C ASP A 468 -27.23 6.34 -16.95
N LYS A 469 -26.46 5.30 -17.30
CA LYS A 469 -26.95 3.92 -17.48
C LYS A 469 -26.87 3.12 -16.18
N TYR A 470 -27.63 3.55 -15.18
CA TYR A 470 -27.77 2.80 -13.94
C TYR A 470 -29.23 2.65 -13.51
N GLU A 471 -29.48 1.64 -12.70
CA GLU A 471 -30.70 1.48 -11.92
C GLU A 471 -30.37 1.36 -10.44
N ILE A 472 -31.33 1.67 -9.57
CA ILE A 472 -31.21 1.54 -8.12
C ILE A 472 -32.22 0.50 -7.64
N VAL A 473 -31.73 -0.58 -7.04
CA VAL A 473 -32.53 -1.63 -6.42
C VAL A 473 -32.43 -1.48 -4.91
N VAL A 474 -33.50 -1.00 -4.29
CA VAL A 474 -33.60 -0.81 -2.84
C VAL A 474 -34.25 -2.04 -2.21
N LEU A 475 -33.59 -2.62 -1.20
CA LEU A 475 -34.06 -3.80 -0.48
C LEU A 475 -34.57 -3.37 0.90
N ASP A 476 -35.89 -3.26 1.04
CA ASP A 476 -36.58 -2.93 2.29
C ASP A 476 -36.62 -4.16 3.21
N ASN A 477 -35.77 -4.17 4.24
CA ASN A 477 -35.71 -5.24 5.24
C ASN A 477 -36.77 -5.08 6.35
N GLY A 478 -38.05 -5.03 5.94
CA GLY A 478 -39.18 -4.98 6.86
C GLY A 478 -39.34 -3.65 7.60
N THR A 479 -39.16 -2.52 6.91
CA THR A 479 -39.42 -1.17 7.44
C THR A 479 -40.82 -1.08 8.04
N LYS A 480 -40.89 -0.41 9.20
CA LYS A 480 -42.11 -0.17 10.00
C LYS A 480 -42.35 1.30 10.27
N GLU A 481 -41.30 2.14 10.26
CA GLU A 481 -41.41 3.56 10.53
C GLU A 481 -42.27 4.26 9.45
N PRO A 482 -43.37 4.96 9.81
CA PRO A 482 -44.28 5.56 8.82
C PRO A 482 -43.62 6.58 7.86
N PRO A 483 -42.77 7.51 8.32
CA PRO A 483 -41.93 8.32 7.43
C PRO A 483 -41.11 7.50 6.41
N SER A 484 -40.52 6.39 6.84
CA SER A 484 -39.73 5.54 5.95
C SER A 484 -40.57 4.78 4.94
N LEU A 485 -41.74 4.26 5.35
CA LEU A 485 -42.71 3.67 4.41
C LEU A 485 -43.20 4.69 3.37
N ALA A 486 -43.46 5.93 3.78
CA ALA A 486 -43.87 6.99 2.87
C ALA A 486 -42.78 7.32 1.85
N TYR A 487 -41.51 7.38 2.28
CA TYR A 487 -40.37 7.59 1.38
C TYR A 487 -40.21 6.43 0.39
N LEU A 488 -40.24 5.17 0.85
CA LEU A 488 -40.13 3.98 0.00
C LEU A 488 -41.25 3.92 -1.06
N ASN A 489 -42.49 4.24 -0.68
CA ASN A 489 -43.62 4.34 -1.61
C ASN A 489 -43.43 5.45 -2.65
N ARG A 490 -42.81 6.57 -2.26
CA ARG A 490 -42.50 7.68 -3.16
C ARG A 490 -41.45 7.30 -4.20
N ILE A 491 -40.32 6.72 -3.77
CA ILE A 491 -39.22 6.39 -4.68
C ILE A 491 -39.53 5.21 -5.59
N ARG A 492 -40.46 4.32 -5.22
CA ARG A 492 -40.91 3.21 -6.09
C ARG A 492 -41.42 3.67 -7.45
N ASN A 493 -41.89 4.92 -7.55
CA ASN A 493 -42.38 5.50 -8.79
C ASN A 493 -41.31 6.32 -9.55
N TRP A 494 -40.07 6.36 -9.05
CA TRP A 494 -38.98 7.06 -9.73
C TRP A 494 -38.45 6.24 -10.90
N PRO A 495 -38.16 6.85 -12.06
CA PRO A 495 -37.54 6.15 -13.17
C PRO A 495 -36.21 5.52 -12.74
N GLY A 496 -35.99 4.25 -13.11
CA GLY A 496 -34.77 3.52 -12.77
C GLY A 496 -34.66 3.11 -11.30
N VAL A 497 -35.72 3.19 -10.50
CA VAL A 497 -35.72 2.72 -9.10
C VAL A 497 -36.68 1.54 -8.92
N LYS A 498 -36.19 0.48 -8.29
CA LYS A 498 -36.97 -0.69 -7.88
C LYS A 498 -36.90 -0.83 -6.36
N VAL A 499 -38.05 -0.97 -5.70
CA VAL A 499 -38.12 -1.21 -4.25
C VAL A 499 -38.68 -2.61 -4.01
N ILE A 500 -37.91 -3.46 -3.34
CA ILE A 500 -38.24 -4.86 -3.07
C ILE A 500 -38.33 -5.03 -1.56
N ARG A 501 -39.46 -5.56 -1.09
CA ARG A 501 -39.64 -5.84 0.34
C ARG A 501 -39.19 -7.26 0.66
N HIS A 502 -38.40 -7.40 1.71
CA HIS A 502 -37.94 -8.66 2.28
C HIS A 502 -38.13 -8.61 3.80
N ASP A 503 -39.26 -9.13 4.30
CA ASP A 503 -39.66 -9.03 5.70
C ASP A 503 -39.25 -10.28 6.50
N PHE A 504 -37.93 -10.48 6.62
CA PHE A 504 -37.29 -11.61 7.32
C PHE A 504 -36.22 -11.11 8.31
N PRO A 505 -35.65 -11.98 9.17
CA PRO A 505 -34.50 -11.60 9.98
C PRO A 505 -33.36 -11.03 9.12
N PHE A 506 -32.69 -9.98 9.61
CA PHE A 506 -31.65 -9.31 8.83
C PHE A 506 -30.51 -10.28 8.45
N ASN A 507 -30.26 -10.38 7.16
CA ASN A 507 -29.13 -11.08 6.57
C ASN A 507 -28.63 -10.25 5.38
N TYR A 508 -27.46 -9.61 5.53
CA TYR A 508 -26.87 -8.75 4.50
C TYR A 508 -26.61 -9.52 3.20
N SER A 509 -26.06 -10.73 3.31
CA SER A 509 -25.79 -11.60 2.16
C SER A 509 -27.06 -11.96 1.40
N GLU A 510 -28.12 -12.34 2.11
CA GLU A 510 -29.41 -12.70 1.51
C GLU A 510 -30.06 -11.51 0.79
N LEU A 511 -30.09 -10.34 1.43
CA LEU A 511 -30.62 -9.11 0.84
C LEU A 511 -29.88 -8.73 -0.44
N ASN A 512 -28.55 -8.78 -0.43
CA ASN A 512 -27.76 -8.46 -1.61
C ASN A 512 -27.90 -9.50 -2.74
N ASN A 513 -28.01 -10.79 -2.41
CA ASN A 513 -28.30 -11.83 -3.40
C ASN A 513 -29.67 -11.62 -4.04
N LEU A 514 -30.72 -11.32 -3.26
CA LEU A 514 -32.05 -10.99 -3.77
C LEU A 514 -32.01 -9.73 -4.67
N GLY A 515 -31.23 -8.73 -4.27
CA GLY A 515 -30.97 -7.53 -5.07
C GLY A 515 -30.33 -7.87 -6.41
N ALA A 516 -29.29 -8.69 -6.40
CA ALA A 516 -28.57 -9.12 -7.60
C ALA A 516 -29.43 -9.96 -8.55
N GLU A 517 -30.26 -10.86 -8.02
CA GLU A 517 -31.22 -11.65 -8.80
C GLU A 517 -32.28 -10.75 -9.45
N SER A 518 -32.72 -9.72 -8.73
CA SER A 518 -33.76 -8.81 -9.17
C SER A 518 -33.29 -7.69 -10.09
N ALA A 519 -31.98 -7.53 -10.22
CA ALA A 519 -31.29 -6.52 -11.02
C ALA A 519 -31.20 -6.93 -12.50
N THR A 520 -31.09 -5.95 -13.39
CA THR A 520 -30.97 -6.12 -14.85
C THR A 520 -29.59 -5.78 -15.42
N GLY A 521 -28.76 -5.05 -14.67
CA GLY A 521 -27.47 -4.54 -15.11
C GLY A 521 -26.34 -5.57 -15.21
N ASP A 522 -25.49 -5.40 -16.22
CA ASP A 522 -24.32 -6.24 -16.50
C ASP A 522 -23.27 -6.17 -15.38
N VAL A 523 -23.26 -5.07 -14.63
CA VAL A 523 -22.36 -4.81 -13.50
C VAL A 523 -23.19 -4.54 -12.25
N LEU A 524 -22.81 -5.17 -11.14
CA LEU A 524 -23.47 -5.06 -9.85
C LEU A 524 -22.63 -4.18 -8.93
N LEU A 525 -23.28 -3.25 -8.23
CA LEU A 525 -22.67 -2.36 -7.27
C LEU A 525 -23.42 -2.45 -5.95
N PHE A 526 -22.82 -3.13 -4.97
CA PHE A 526 -23.34 -3.23 -3.61
C PHE A 526 -22.92 -2.00 -2.82
N LEU A 527 -23.91 -1.31 -2.23
CA LEU A 527 -23.69 -0.02 -1.60
C LEU A 527 -24.52 0.08 -0.33
N ASN A 528 -23.90 0.54 0.76
CA ASN A 528 -24.64 0.83 1.98
C ASN A 528 -25.51 2.08 1.84
N ASP A 529 -26.64 2.10 2.54
CA ASP A 529 -27.60 3.22 2.50
C ASP A 529 -27.09 4.51 3.16
N ASP A 530 -25.99 4.44 3.92
CA ASP A 530 -25.35 5.54 4.64
C ASP A 530 -24.07 6.05 3.97
N THR A 531 -24.02 5.98 2.64
CA THR A 531 -22.95 6.52 1.81
C THR A 531 -23.37 7.79 1.07
N GLU A 532 -22.41 8.68 0.80
CA GLU A 532 -22.61 9.85 -0.05
C GLU A 532 -21.51 9.94 -1.12
N VAL A 533 -21.92 10.12 -2.38
CA VAL A 533 -20.99 10.24 -3.51
C VAL A 533 -20.16 11.53 -3.38
N VAL A 534 -18.84 11.44 -3.60
CA VAL A 534 -17.94 12.60 -3.70
C VAL A 534 -17.38 12.72 -5.12
N THR A 535 -16.84 11.64 -5.67
CA THR A 535 -16.28 11.62 -7.03
C THR A 535 -17.39 11.53 -8.09
N THR A 536 -17.45 12.47 -9.04
CA THR A 536 -18.50 12.54 -10.07
C THR A 536 -18.49 11.34 -11.03
N ASP A 537 -17.32 10.95 -11.54
CA ASP A 537 -17.13 9.87 -12.52
C ASP A 537 -16.84 8.51 -11.88
N TRP A 538 -17.36 8.30 -10.66
CA TRP A 538 -17.08 7.11 -9.86
C TRP A 538 -17.58 5.81 -10.50
N ILE A 539 -18.78 5.82 -11.09
CA ILE A 539 -19.35 4.64 -11.75
C ILE A 539 -18.49 4.25 -12.93
N GLU A 540 -18.07 5.20 -13.76
CA GLU A 540 -17.23 4.95 -14.93
C GLU A 540 -15.87 4.37 -14.53
N ARG A 541 -15.22 4.97 -13.52
CA ARG A 541 -13.92 4.52 -13.01
C ARG A 541 -14.00 3.08 -12.50
N MET A 542 -14.97 2.78 -11.63
CA MET A 542 -15.11 1.44 -11.08
C MET A 542 -15.52 0.43 -12.15
N THR A 543 -16.41 0.81 -13.08
CA THR A 543 -16.86 -0.05 -14.18
C THR A 543 -15.72 -0.40 -15.13
N GLY A 544 -14.84 0.55 -15.43
CA GLY A 544 -13.65 0.31 -16.26
C GLY A 544 -12.76 -0.80 -15.68
N TYR A 545 -12.54 -0.80 -14.37
CA TYR A 545 -11.84 -1.90 -13.68
C TYR A 545 -12.66 -3.19 -13.64
N ALA A 546 -13.94 -3.14 -13.29
CA ALA A 546 -14.80 -4.32 -13.16
C ALA A 546 -14.91 -5.12 -14.47
N GLN A 547 -14.80 -4.43 -15.61
CA GLN A 547 -14.81 -5.03 -16.94
C GLN A 547 -13.49 -5.73 -17.31
N LEU A 548 -12.38 -5.49 -16.63
CA LEU A 548 -11.12 -6.20 -16.93
C LEU A 548 -11.27 -7.69 -16.60
N ASP A 549 -10.86 -8.57 -17.51
CA ASP A 549 -11.14 -10.01 -17.37
C ASP A 549 -10.54 -10.62 -16.10
N HIS A 550 -9.40 -10.11 -15.63
CA HIS A 550 -8.72 -10.56 -14.42
C HIS A 550 -9.24 -9.94 -13.12
N VAL A 551 -10.09 -8.90 -13.16
CA VAL A 551 -10.55 -8.19 -11.95
C VAL A 551 -11.81 -8.83 -11.37
N GLY A 552 -11.80 -9.16 -10.09
CA GLY A 552 -12.92 -9.74 -9.35
C GLY A 552 -13.83 -8.66 -8.78
N ALA A 553 -13.42 -8.05 -7.67
CA ALA A 553 -14.12 -6.95 -7.01
C ALA A 553 -13.35 -5.63 -7.13
N VAL A 554 -14.09 -4.52 -7.20
CA VAL A 554 -13.56 -3.15 -7.21
C VAL A 554 -14.11 -2.39 -5.99
N GLY A 555 -13.20 -1.88 -5.16
CA GLY A 555 -13.52 -1.05 -4.01
C GLY A 555 -13.31 0.44 -4.25
N ALA A 556 -13.99 1.27 -3.48
CA ALA A 556 -13.84 2.73 -3.47
C ALA A 556 -13.33 3.23 -2.11
N LYS A 557 -12.54 4.32 -2.10
CA LYS A 557 -12.02 4.89 -0.86
C LYS A 557 -13.17 5.49 -0.07
N LEU A 558 -13.36 5.03 1.16
CA LEU A 558 -14.38 5.55 2.05
C LEU A 558 -13.75 6.46 3.08
N LEU A 559 -14.36 7.62 3.25
CA LEU A 559 -13.94 8.63 4.20
C LEU A 559 -14.99 8.81 5.29
N TYR A 560 -14.53 9.12 6.50
CA TYR A 560 -15.43 9.56 7.56
C TYR A 560 -16.11 10.90 7.21
N PRO A 561 -17.26 11.22 7.84
CA PRO A 561 -17.91 12.52 7.68
C PRO A 561 -16.94 13.68 7.88
N GLY A 562 -16.95 14.63 6.94
CA GLY A 562 -15.99 15.73 6.88
C GLY A 562 -14.77 15.47 5.98
N GLY A 563 -14.58 14.23 5.50
CA GLY A 563 -13.64 13.91 4.41
C GLY A 563 -12.16 14.04 4.78
N ARG A 564 -11.83 14.13 6.07
CA ARG A 564 -10.46 14.36 6.57
C ARG A 564 -9.74 13.09 7.02
N GLU A 565 -10.47 12.00 7.23
CA GLU A 565 -9.93 10.75 7.75
C GLU A 565 -10.41 9.60 6.87
N THR A 566 -9.47 8.71 6.52
CA THR A 566 -9.75 7.49 5.78
C THR A 566 -10.42 6.48 6.70
N GLN A 567 -11.51 5.88 6.23
CA GLN A 567 -12.16 4.75 6.88
C GLN A 567 -11.80 3.44 6.19
N HIS A 568 -11.79 3.44 4.85
CA HIS A 568 -11.42 2.27 4.06
C HIS A 568 -10.57 2.69 2.85
N ALA A 569 -9.44 2.01 2.68
CA ALA A 569 -8.57 2.14 1.51
C ALA A 569 -8.00 0.78 1.07
N GLY A 570 -8.75 -0.30 1.34
CA GLY A 570 -8.34 -1.71 1.23
C GLY A 570 -8.61 -2.48 2.53
N VAL A 571 -8.78 -3.81 2.43
CA VAL A 571 -8.80 -4.72 3.60
C VAL A 571 -7.58 -5.63 3.54
N LEU A 572 -6.88 -5.72 4.66
CA LEU A 572 -5.78 -6.66 4.92
C LEU A 572 -6.31 -7.81 5.77
N ASN A 573 -5.84 -9.02 5.51
CA ASN A 573 -6.09 -10.16 6.38
C ASN A 573 -4.86 -10.47 7.23
N LEU A 574 -4.86 -9.88 8.43
CA LEU A 574 -3.74 -9.87 9.36
C LEU A 574 -3.82 -11.05 10.36
N GLN A 575 -2.87 -11.12 11.29
CA GLN A 575 -2.81 -12.24 12.24
C GLN A 575 -4.04 -12.30 13.17
N ASP A 576 -4.65 -11.15 13.47
CA ASP A 576 -5.89 -11.01 14.23
C ASP A 576 -7.16 -11.01 13.35
N GLY A 577 -7.00 -11.00 12.04
CA GLY A 577 -8.05 -11.19 11.05
C GLY A 577 -8.20 -10.04 10.06
N PRO A 578 -9.31 -10.00 9.30
CA PRO A 578 -9.55 -8.94 8.33
C PRO A 578 -9.72 -7.57 9.01
N GLY A 579 -9.00 -6.56 8.52
CA GLY A 579 -9.04 -5.18 9.02
C GLY A 579 -8.78 -4.13 7.92
N HIS A 580 -9.29 -2.92 8.12
CA HIS A 580 -9.11 -1.83 7.15
C HIS A 580 -7.70 -1.26 7.18
N ALA A 581 -7.06 -1.19 6.01
CA ALA A 581 -5.78 -0.51 5.86
C ALA A 581 -5.95 1.01 5.99
N PHE A 582 -4.92 1.67 6.51
CA PHE A 582 -4.87 3.14 6.65
C PHE A 582 -6.03 3.73 7.49
N TRP A 583 -6.55 2.96 8.46
CA TRP A 583 -7.63 3.42 9.32
C TRP A 583 -7.26 4.74 10.01
N ARG A 584 -8.14 5.74 9.88
CA ARG A 584 -7.99 7.12 10.38
C ARG A 584 -6.77 7.87 9.86
N ALA A 585 -6.12 7.39 8.81
CA ALA A 585 -5.04 8.12 8.15
C ALA A 585 -5.56 9.27 7.30
N ASP A 586 -4.70 10.25 7.05
CA ASP A 586 -4.94 11.30 6.06
C ASP A 586 -5.21 10.67 4.67
N PRO A 587 -6.35 10.98 4.02
CA PRO A 587 -6.72 10.46 2.70
C PRO A 587 -5.72 10.74 1.58
N ASP A 588 -4.90 11.79 1.74
CA ASP A 588 -3.90 12.25 0.79
C ASP A 588 -2.47 11.92 1.23
N ALA A 589 -2.29 11.29 2.40
CA ALA A 589 -0.98 10.76 2.78
C ALA A 589 -0.53 9.71 1.76
N HIS A 590 0.76 9.68 1.49
CA HIS A 590 1.36 8.75 0.54
C HIS A 590 1.10 7.29 0.96
N GLY A 591 1.32 6.97 2.24
CA GLY A 591 1.31 5.59 2.72
C GLY A 591 2.48 4.77 2.17
N TYR A 592 2.57 3.50 2.60
CA TYR A 592 3.61 2.57 2.16
C TYR A 592 3.59 2.42 0.64
N PHE A 593 4.68 2.76 -0.04
CA PHE A 593 4.82 2.75 -1.51
C PHE A 593 3.63 3.36 -2.27
N LEU A 594 3.12 4.49 -1.78
CA LEU A 594 2.01 5.21 -2.38
C LEU A 594 0.69 4.42 -2.43
N ARG A 595 0.55 3.32 -1.68
CA ARG A 595 -0.65 2.46 -1.65
C ARG A 595 -1.94 3.18 -1.31
N ASN A 596 -1.85 4.28 -0.55
CA ASN A 596 -3.01 5.11 -0.24
C ASN A 596 -3.38 6.05 -1.40
N LEU A 597 -2.50 6.25 -2.38
CA LEU A 597 -2.73 7.14 -3.52
C LEU A 597 -2.91 6.42 -4.85
N LEU A 598 -2.33 5.24 -5.04
CA LEU A 598 -2.38 4.50 -6.31
C LEU A 598 -3.34 3.32 -6.24
N GLU A 599 -3.86 2.92 -7.40
CA GLU A 599 -4.57 1.67 -7.52
C GLU A 599 -3.65 0.50 -7.18
N TYR A 600 -4.13 -0.34 -6.27
CA TYR A 600 -3.44 -1.53 -5.83
C TYR A 600 -4.38 -2.72 -5.85
N ASN A 601 -3.81 -3.90 -6.07
CA ASN A 601 -4.49 -5.14 -5.79
C ASN A 601 -4.50 -5.43 -4.28
N TRP A 602 -5.62 -5.95 -3.79
CA TRP A 602 -5.88 -6.27 -2.39
C TRP A 602 -6.56 -7.62 -2.28
N LEU A 603 -6.47 -8.27 -1.11
CA LEU A 603 -7.20 -9.51 -0.89
C LEU A 603 -8.71 -9.25 -0.84
N ALA A 604 -9.13 -8.16 -0.20
CA ALA A 604 -10.53 -7.80 -0.11
C ALA A 604 -10.78 -6.29 -0.12
N VAL A 605 -12.02 -5.94 -0.48
CA VAL A 605 -12.60 -4.60 -0.39
C VAL A 605 -13.91 -4.69 0.38
N THR A 606 -14.39 -3.57 0.94
CA THR A 606 -15.59 -3.60 1.80
C THR A 606 -16.90 -3.58 1.02
N GLY A 607 -17.92 -4.26 1.55
CA GLY A 607 -19.29 -4.25 1.04
C GLY A 607 -20.00 -2.90 1.17
N ALA A 608 -19.43 -1.92 1.87
CA ALA A 608 -19.99 -0.57 1.90
C ALA A 608 -19.96 0.12 0.52
N CYS A 609 -19.02 -0.26 -0.36
CA CYS A 609 -19.04 0.07 -1.78
C CYS A 609 -18.19 -0.96 -2.55
N LEU A 610 -18.84 -1.99 -3.10
CA LEU A 610 -18.22 -3.09 -3.82
C LEU A 610 -18.86 -3.26 -5.20
N MET A 611 -18.06 -3.12 -6.25
CA MET A 611 -18.50 -3.36 -7.63
C MET A 611 -17.93 -4.66 -8.18
N VAL A 612 -18.73 -5.42 -8.91
CA VAL A 612 -18.34 -6.68 -9.55
C VAL A 612 -19.14 -6.91 -10.82
N GLU A 613 -18.49 -7.47 -11.84
CA GLU A 613 -19.18 -7.88 -13.06
C GLU A 613 -20.13 -9.05 -12.78
N ARG A 614 -21.40 -8.97 -13.23
CA ARG A 614 -22.45 -9.96 -12.90
C ARG A 614 -21.99 -11.40 -13.15
N ARG A 615 -21.34 -11.66 -14.30
CA ARG A 615 -20.87 -13.01 -14.65
C ARG A 615 -19.89 -13.57 -13.61
N LYS A 616 -19.02 -12.73 -13.05
CA LYS A 616 -18.01 -13.13 -12.05
C LYS A 616 -18.65 -13.35 -10.68
N PHE A 617 -19.58 -12.48 -10.29
CA PHE A 617 -20.39 -12.64 -9.08
C PHE A 617 -21.17 -13.97 -9.10
N GLN A 618 -21.80 -14.29 -10.23
CA GLN A 618 -22.51 -15.55 -10.43
C GLN A 618 -21.57 -16.76 -10.45
N ALA A 619 -20.39 -16.64 -11.07
CA ALA A 619 -19.40 -17.72 -11.14
C ALA A 619 -18.92 -18.18 -9.76
N VAL A 620 -18.84 -17.28 -8.78
CA VAL A 620 -18.47 -17.63 -7.40
C VAL A 620 -19.68 -17.98 -6.52
N GLY A 621 -20.92 -17.82 -7.01
CA GLY A 621 -22.14 -18.18 -6.28
C GLY A 621 -22.76 -17.06 -5.43
N GLY A 622 -22.40 -15.80 -5.66
CA GLY A 622 -22.91 -14.65 -4.91
C GLY A 622 -22.40 -14.58 -3.46
N PHE A 623 -23.07 -13.88 -2.56
CA PHE A 623 -22.69 -13.81 -1.14
C PHE A 623 -23.10 -15.07 -0.37
N ASP A 624 -22.28 -15.52 0.59
CA ASP A 624 -22.64 -16.64 1.45
C ASP A 624 -23.64 -16.20 2.55
N VAL A 625 -24.85 -16.76 2.51
CA VAL A 625 -25.94 -16.44 3.44
C VAL A 625 -25.68 -16.91 4.88
N SER A 626 -24.69 -17.77 5.10
CA SER A 626 -24.24 -18.15 6.44
C SER A 626 -23.40 -17.06 7.12
N LEU A 627 -23.00 -16.00 6.41
CA LEU A 627 -22.33 -14.81 6.95
C LEU A 627 -23.26 -13.59 6.96
N PRO A 628 -24.28 -13.54 7.84
CA PRO A 628 -25.37 -12.55 7.74
C PRO A 628 -24.95 -11.11 8.03
N ILE A 629 -23.82 -10.86 8.71
CA ILE A 629 -23.48 -9.54 9.27
C ILE A 629 -22.02 -9.14 9.02
N ALA A 630 -21.08 -10.01 9.39
CA ALA A 630 -19.64 -9.74 9.26
C ALA A 630 -18.99 -10.68 8.24
N TYR A 631 -17.92 -10.19 7.61
CA TYR A 631 -17.05 -10.94 6.70
C TYR A 631 -17.67 -11.46 5.40
N ASN A 632 -18.94 -11.16 5.09
CA ASN A 632 -19.56 -11.53 3.82
C ASN A 632 -18.85 -10.92 2.60
N ASP A 633 -18.43 -9.66 2.71
CA ASP A 633 -17.63 -8.94 1.72
C ASP A 633 -16.22 -9.52 1.60
N ILE A 634 -15.65 -9.99 2.71
CA ILE A 634 -14.33 -10.64 2.72
C ILE A 634 -14.40 -12.02 2.06
N ASP A 635 -15.39 -12.84 2.42
CA ASP A 635 -15.63 -14.16 1.83
C ASP A 635 -15.78 -14.10 0.31
N ILE A 636 -16.64 -13.23 -0.22
CA ILE A 636 -16.80 -13.14 -1.68
C ILE A 636 -15.51 -12.67 -2.37
N CYS A 637 -14.75 -11.75 -1.76
CA CYS A 637 -13.45 -11.33 -2.28
C CYS A 637 -12.41 -12.47 -2.26
N MET A 638 -12.39 -13.29 -1.20
CA MET A 638 -11.54 -14.47 -1.08
C MET A 638 -11.91 -15.53 -2.14
N ARG A 639 -13.21 -15.81 -2.34
CA ARG A 639 -13.67 -16.72 -3.41
C ARG A 639 -13.33 -16.22 -4.81
N LEU A 640 -13.44 -14.91 -5.06
CA LEU A 640 -12.99 -14.31 -6.32
C LEU A 640 -11.48 -14.51 -6.51
N HIS A 641 -10.69 -14.34 -5.45
CA HIS A 641 -9.25 -14.57 -5.51
C HIS A 641 -8.88 -16.05 -5.76
N GLU A 642 -9.54 -16.98 -5.06
CA GLU A 642 -9.38 -18.42 -5.26
C GLU A 642 -9.82 -18.87 -6.67
N ALA A 643 -10.78 -18.17 -7.28
CA ALA A 643 -11.18 -18.38 -8.67
C ALA A 643 -10.18 -17.80 -9.70
N GLY A 644 -9.08 -17.20 -9.25
CA GLY A 644 -8.02 -16.64 -10.10
C GLY A 644 -8.20 -15.17 -10.49
N TYR A 645 -9.13 -14.46 -9.84
CA TYR A 645 -9.28 -13.02 -10.04
C TYR A 645 -8.44 -12.19 -9.05
N TYR A 646 -8.29 -10.91 -9.36
CA TYR A 646 -7.67 -9.92 -8.48
C TYR A 646 -8.69 -8.88 -8.05
N ASN A 647 -8.77 -8.61 -6.75
CA ASN A 647 -9.56 -7.47 -6.27
C ASN A 647 -8.71 -6.21 -6.32
N VAL A 648 -9.31 -5.07 -6.64
CA VAL A 648 -8.60 -3.81 -6.84
C VAL A 648 -9.27 -2.69 -6.07
N MET A 649 -8.44 -1.83 -5.48
CA MET A 649 -8.88 -0.64 -4.78
C MET A 649 -8.73 0.57 -5.70
N CYS A 650 -9.85 1.16 -6.13
CA CYS A 650 -9.85 2.36 -6.95
C CYS A 650 -9.67 3.62 -6.09
N GLN A 651 -8.42 3.99 -5.79
CA GLN A 651 -8.12 5.13 -4.90
C GLN A 651 -8.56 6.49 -5.46
N ALA A 652 -8.80 6.58 -6.77
CA ALA A 652 -9.39 7.76 -7.41
C ALA A 652 -10.86 8.02 -7.00
N VAL A 653 -11.59 6.99 -6.60
CA VAL A 653 -13.00 7.10 -6.22
C VAL A 653 -13.12 7.29 -4.72
N ARG A 654 -13.81 8.37 -4.32
CA ARG A 654 -14.08 8.71 -2.92
C ARG A 654 -15.57 8.78 -2.66
N LEU A 655 -16.00 8.18 -1.56
CA LEU A 655 -17.33 8.34 -0.98
C LEU A 655 -17.19 8.72 0.50
N ILE A 656 -18.16 9.46 1.04
CA ILE A 656 -18.33 9.58 2.50
C ILE A 656 -19.15 8.38 2.96
N HIS A 657 -18.77 7.76 4.07
CA HIS A 657 -19.55 6.72 4.72
C HIS A 657 -19.81 7.10 6.17
N HIS A 658 -21.07 7.23 6.55
CA HIS A 658 -21.47 7.84 7.82
C HIS A 658 -21.35 6.90 9.03
N GLU A 659 -21.11 5.59 8.81
CA GLU A 659 -20.84 4.50 9.75
C GLU A 659 -21.62 4.49 11.08
N SER A 660 -22.19 3.33 11.41
CA SER A 660 -22.97 3.12 12.64
C SER A 660 -24.27 3.93 12.74
N VAL A 661 -24.66 4.68 11.71
CA VAL A 661 -25.97 5.36 11.65
C VAL A 661 -27.10 4.34 11.44
N SER A 662 -26.87 3.29 10.66
CA SER A 662 -27.85 2.20 10.42
C SER A 662 -27.68 0.99 11.35
N ARG A 663 -26.45 0.71 11.84
CA ARG A 663 -26.12 -0.53 12.57
C ARG A 663 -25.83 -0.39 14.07
N GLY A 664 -25.45 0.80 14.55
CA GLY A 664 -24.82 0.96 15.87
C GLY A 664 -23.46 0.24 15.99
N VAL A 665 -22.70 0.51 17.06
CA VAL A 665 -21.30 0.05 17.21
C VAL A 665 -21.22 -1.44 17.60
N ASP A 666 -20.34 -2.21 16.95
CA ASP A 666 -20.25 -3.68 17.08
C ASP A 666 -19.56 -4.18 18.38
N HIS A 667 -18.86 -3.31 19.12
CA HIS A 667 -18.13 -3.66 20.36
C HIS A 667 -18.94 -3.54 21.66
N MET A 668 -20.24 -3.23 21.59
CA MET A 668 -21.01 -2.80 22.76
C MET A 668 -21.69 -3.93 23.57
N SER A 669 -21.64 -5.19 23.12
CA SER A 669 -22.24 -6.31 23.86
C SER A 669 -21.49 -7.63 23.63
N GLU A 670 -21.36 -8.46 24.67
CA GLU A 670 -20.67 -9.75 24.64
C GLU A 670 -21.18 -10.67 23.52
N GLU A 671 -22.50 -10.70 23.29
CA GLU A 671 -23.13 -11.49 22.23
C GLU A 671 -22.62 -11.14 20.81
N LYS A 672 -22.39 -9.85 20.53
CA LYS A 672 -21.86 -9.38 19.24
C LYS A 672 -20.40 -9.79 19.06
N ARG A 673 -19.60 -9.75 20.14
CA ARG A 673 -18.21 -10.17 20.14
C ARG A 673 -18.08 -11.67 19.89
N GLU A 674 -18.90 -12.48 20.57
CA GLU A 674 -18.96 -13.93 20.33
C GLU A 674 -19.38 -14.25 18.90
N ARG A 675 -20.37 -13.53 18.35
CA ARG A 675 -20.77 -13.70 16.95
C ARG A 675 -19.63 -13.40 15.99
N LEU A 676 -18.92 -12.28 16.18
CA LEU A 676 -17.79 -11.92 15.33
C LEU A 676 -16.69 -13.00 15.35
N VAL A 677 -16.42 -13.59 16.53
CA VAL A 677 -15.49 -14.72 16.65
C VAL A 677 -15.98 -15.96 15.91
N ARG A 678 -17.28 -16.29 15.98
CA ARG A 678 -17.89 -17.40 15.25
C ARG A 678 -17.83 -17.19 13.74
N ASP A 679 -18.19 -15.99 13.26
CA ASP A 679 -18.18 -15.64 11.83
C ASP A 679 -16.75 -15.66 11.28
N ARG A 680 -15.76 -15.17 12.06
CA ARG A 680 -14.34 -15.25 11.68
C ARG A 680 -13.85 -16.69 11.58
N ARG A 681 -14.25 -17.55 12.53
CA ARG A 681 -13.91 -18.99 12.45
C ARG A 681 -14.48 -19.60 11.18
N ARG A 682 -15.76 -19.32 10.89
CA ARG A 682 -16.42 -19.80 9.67
C ARG A 682 -15.72 -19.32 8.41
N LEU A 683 -15.32 -18.04 8.35
CA LEU A 683 -14.53 -17.50 7.23
C LEU A 683 -13.29 -18.35 6.94
N TYR A 684 -12.51 -18.70 7.97
CA TYR A 684 -11.30 -19.50 7.80
C TYR A 684 -11.56 -21.00 7.61
N ASP A 685 -12.68 -21.53 8.10
CA ASP A 685 -13.11 -22.88 7.77
C ASP A 685 -13.43 -22.99 6.26
N MET A 686 -13.97 -21.92 5.66
CA MET A 686 -14.21 -21.81 4.22
C MET A 686 -12.93 -21.52 3.43
N HIS A 687 -12.02 -20.70 3.97
CA HIS A 687 -10.80 -20.25 3.32
C HIS A 687 -9.53 -20.54 4.14
N PRO A 688 -9.14 -21.82 4.30
CA PRO A 688 -8.01 -22.20 5.15
C PRO A 688 -6.67 -21.64 4.66
N ASN A 689 -6.53 -21.40 3.34
CA ASN A 689 -5.31 -20.86 2.75
C ASN A 689 -5.01 -19.41 3.17
N PHE A 690 -6.02 -18.66 3.63
CA PHE A 690 -5.85 -17.30 4.12
C PHE A 690 -5.81 -17.24 5.65
N TYR A 691 -5.69 -18.36 6.38
CA TYR A 691 -5.53 -18.26 7.83
C TYR A 691 -4.19 -17.56 8.18
N GLN A 692 -4.27 -16.34 8.73
CA GLN A 692 -3.12 -15.49 9.07
C GLN A 692 -2.17 -15.24 7.88
N HIS A 693 -2.71 -15.23 6.67
CA HIS A 693 -1.97 -15.03 5.44
C HIS A 693 -2.74 -14.11 4.49
N ASP A 694 -2.03 -13.15 3.89
CA ASP A 694 -2.55 -12.25 2.86
C ASP A 694 -1.47 -12.08 1.78
N PRO A 695 -1.76 -12.39 0.51
CA PRO A 695 -0.77 -12.31 -0.57
C PRO A 695 -0.29 -10.87 -0.85
N PHE A 696 -1.03 -9.85 -0.42
CA PHE A 696 -0.68 -8.44 -0.61
C PHE A 696 -0.08 -7.79 0.65
N HIS A 697 0.11 -8.57 1.73
CA HIS A 697 0.79 -8.18 2.96
C HIS A 697 2.02 -9.07 3.22
N ASN A 698 3.20 -8.53 2.95
CA ASN A 698 4.46 -9.26 3.06
C ASN A 698 4.70 -9.78 4.51
N PRO A 699 5.17 -11.03 4.69
CA PRO A 699 5.38 -11.64 6.02
C PRO A 699 6.48 -10.96 6.86
N ASN A 700 7.33 -10.12 6.27
CA ASN A 700 8.35 -9.34 6.99
C ASN A 700 7.79 -8.02 7.58
N LEU A 701 6.53 -7.71 7.32
CA LEU A 701 5.82 -6.60 7.93
C LEU A 701 5.24 -6.99 9.30
N HIS A 702 4.92 -5.98 10.10
CA HIS A 702 4.29 -6.17 11.39
C HIS A 702 2.98 -6.95 11.20
N PRO A 703 2.77 -8.06 11.93
CA PRO A 703 1.69 -9.02 11.64
C PRO A 703 0.27 -8.44 11.81
N ASN A 704 0.15 -7.32 12.53
CA ASN A 704 -1.09 -6.55 12.70
C ASN A 704 -0.92 -5.08 12.26
N GLY A 705 0.04 -4.80 11.37
CA GLY A 705 0.39 -3.44 10.92
C GLY A 705 -0.51 -2.95 9.79
N ILE A 706 -1.49 -2.10 10.11
CA ILE A 706 -2.42 -1.55 9.11
C ILE A 706 -1.83 -0.42 8.26
N HIS A 707 -0.57 -0.03 8.53
CA HIS A 707 0.19 0.94 7.75
C HIS A 707 1.44 0.32 7.11
N PHE A 708 1.55 -1.02 7.09
CA PHE A 708 2.68 -1.76 6.53
C PHE A 708 4.01 -1.37 7.20
N GLU A 709 4.00 -1.27 8.53
CA GLU A 709 5.22 -1.09 9.30
C GLU A 709 6.10 -2.34 9.22
N ALA A 710 7.42 -2.20 9.19
CA ALA A 710 8.33 -3.35 9.25
C ALA A 710 8.19 -4.09 10.61
N ALA A 711 8.29 -5.42 10.61
CA ALA A 711 8.35 -6.20 11.84
C ALA A 711 9.60 -5.83 12.67
N ARG A 712 9.47 -5.77 14.00
CA ARG A 712 10.55 -5.41 14.92
C ARG A 712 11.43 -6.58 15.33
#